data_AF-A0A4R7ZX44-F1
#
_entry.id   AF-A0A4R7ZX44-F1
#
_cell.length_a   1.000
_cell.length_b   1.000
_cell.length_c   1.000
_cell.angle_alpha   90.00
_cell.angle_beta   90.00
_cell.angle_gamma   90.00
#
_symmetry.space_group_name_H-M   'P 1'
#
loop_
_entity.id
_entity.type
_entity.pdbx_description
1 polymer ?
#
loop_
_entity_poly.entity_id
_entity_poly.type
_entity_poly.pdbx_seq_one_letter_code
_entity_poly.pdbx_strand_id
1 'polypeptide(L)'
;MLFDKSAGARFHLGVSTVEQVGSTVRLFRPGGLALALALVAGITVAGGAAAAETKTVSYRGYEVTVPANWPVIDLATDPTACVRLDQAAVYLGRSTAQSTCPAHIVGRSSGLLLEPLTTVQPSSDGLLRRAITDAGVLATAYYAPGAEHAASDVLATGKVVSKTPSARVAQPAAVTPSVVATGNFAGNAFDTCGAPAQSTMDAWRPTYQGVGIYISGGLRACAQPNLTADWVSTNASKGWQFLLVDVGYQAPCTTYKSRMSSVPATALTQGRNAAINAVAAAQALGFTQRSAIYSDIEAYTSTAACKASVLAYLSGWTQELNSRGYVGGAYVGAASGGADLNSAYTSTAYTRPDNIWFAHWGSAVGTSRFINSAYWTNHQRVHQFAGDVSETNGGVQMSIDRNYVNLTAPPPPVTSFSVSGGVAAATLRWTKPANTTLGQIMVRSAVGSTPPPLATSGTSVYNGSASLFTQTGLSNSASYAYRVWVKDSKGKIGPGVDVRLVGSKATIGASAASIMYTGAVTLSTAVSRLDGVKLAGVPVVLYSKAKTASKWSTVGSFTSNASGVVSTAQKPAVSTSYMWGYNGAAGVLGTRSAAALIQVHPALSAYLTPGAIKLGASTLLYGYLNPPHAGTTAYLQRRSGTTWVAVTTGKLTSNGKYAFSIKPTARGTYTYRVVWLADADHQGTQTASKVLTVS
;
A
#
# COMPACT_ATOMS: atom_id res chain seq x y z
N MET A 1 -25.68 54.81 -31.08
CA MET A 1 -26.89 53.97 -31.22
C MET A 1 -26.59 52.67 -30.50
N LEU A 2 -27.05 52.56 -29.25
CA LEU A 2 -28.25 51.83 -28.80
C LEU A 2 -27.97 50.32 -28.64
N PHE A 3 -27.75 49.87 -27.39
CA PHE A 3 -28.68 49.08 -26.51
C PHE A 3 -28.84 47.62 -27.00
N ASP A 4 -29.02 46.57 -26.21
CA ASP A 4 -29.03 46.22 -24.78
C ASP A 4 -29.67 44.82 -24.72
N LYS A 5 -29.32 44.02 -23.70
CA LYS A 5 -30.21 43.14 -22.91
C LYS A 5 -29.49 41.90 -22.43
N SER A 6 -29.16 41.86 -21.13
CA SER A 6 -29.67 40.81 -20.22
C SER A 6 -29.58 41.27 -18.74
N ALA A 7 -30.71 41.70 -18.18
CA ALA A 7 -31.03 41.59 -16.75
C ALA A 7 -31.47 40.13 -16.45
N GLY A 8 -31.47 39.57 -15.24
CA GLY A 8 -31.10 40.04 -13.91
C GLY A 8 -31.59 39.00 -12.87
N ALA A 9 -30.80 38.81 -11.80
CA ALA A 9 -31.14 38.62 -10.37
C ALA A 9 -32.12 37.46 -9.95
N ARG A 10 -32.07 36.77 -8.79
CA ARG A 10 -31.65 37.02 -7.38
C ARG A 10 -31.63 35.69 -6.56
N PHE A 11 -31.23 35.80 -5.27
CA PHE A 11 -31.48 34.94 -4.06
C PHE A 11 -30.48 33.78 -3.79
N HIS A 12 -29.98 33.52 -2.58
CA HIS A 12 -30.02 34.18 -1.26
C HIS A 12 -28.88 33.63 -0.37
N LEU A 13 -28.38 34.45 0.55
CA LEU A 13 -27.38 34.11 1.59
C LEU A 13 -28.08 33.50 2.83
N GLY A 14 -27.44 32.51 3.44
CA GLY A 14 -27.80 31.98 4.76
C GLY A 14 -26.55 31.45 5.47
N VAL A 15 -26.04 32.24 6.41
CA VAL A 15 -24.94 31.93 7.33
C VAL A 15 -25.54 31.33 8.60
N SER A 16 -24.92 30.27 9.16
CA SER A 16 -25.00 29.96 10.58
C SER A 16 -23.67 29.42 11.11
N THR A 17 -23.23 30.09 12.16
CA THR A 17 -22.05 29.92 13.01
C THR A 17 -22.05 28.63 13.82
N VAL A 18 -20.87 28.04 14.06
CA VAL A 18 -20.64 27.08 15.16
C VAL A 18 -19.51 27.60 16.03
N GLU A 19 -19.86 27.90 17.29
CA GLU A 19 -18.97 28.32 18.36
C GLU A 19 -18.19 27.13 18.97
N GLN A 20 -16.95 27.43 19.35
CA GLN A 20 -16.11 26.68 20.29
C GLN A 20 -16.69 26.73 21.71
N VAL A 21 -16.69 25.61 22.44
CA VAL A 21 -16.58 25.64 23.92
C VAL A 21 -15.67 24.52 24.45
N GLY A 22 -14.57 25.00 25.05
CA GLY A 22 -13.82 24.56 26.24
C GLY A 22 -14.11 23.23 26.97
N SER A 23 -13.00 22.58 27.34
CA SER A 23 -12.88 21.56 28.37
C SER A 23 -13.13 22.09 29.78
N THR A 24 -13.74 21.27 30.67
CA THR A 24 -13.30 21.13 32.07
C THR A 24 -13.79 19.82 32.71
N VAL A 25 -12.88 19.19 33.44
CA VAL A 25 -13.01 18.00 34.29
C VAL A 25 -13.70 18.35 35.61
N ARG A 26 -14.54 17.45 36.16
CA ARG A 26 -14.56 17.10 37.61
C ARG A 26 -15.46 15.89 37.93
N LEU A 27 -14.88 14.96 38.68
CA LEU A 27 -15.53 13.86 39.40
C LEU A 27 -16.46 14.40 40.49
N PHE A 28 -17.59 13.74 40.77
CA PHE A 28 -18.06 13.44 42.12
C PHE A 28 -19.03 12.24 42.15
N ARG A 29 -18.96 11.50 43.25
CA ARG A 29 -19.56 10.19 43.58
C ARG A 29 -21.03 10.27 44.02
N PRO A 30 -21.73 9.12 44.20
CA PRO A 30 -23.19 9.00 44.15
C PRO A 30 -23.88 9.26 45.50
N GLY A 31 -25.15 9.65 45.45
CA GLY A 31 -26.04 9.73 46.60
C GLY A 31 -27.49 9.63 46.13
N GLY A 32 -28.19 8.59 46.58
CA GLY A 32 -29.50 8.22 46.08
C GLY A 32 -30.63 9.12 46.55
N LEU A 33 -31.73 9.09 45.79
CA LEU A 33 -33.07 9.29 46.30
C LEU A 33 -34.06 8.57 45.38
N ALA A 34 -34.75 7.62 45.97
CA ALA A 34 -35.85 6.88 45.35
C ALA A 34 -37.06 7.80 45.20
N LEU A 35 -37.69 7.80 44.03
CA LEU A 35 -39.12 8.07 43.90
C LEU A 35 -39.67 7.15 42.81
N ALA A 36 -40.55 6.25 43.23
CA ALA A 36 -41.30 5.36 42.36
C ALA A 36 -42.48 6.12 41.76
N LEU A 37 -42.62 6.07 40.43
CA LEU A 37 -43.89 6.24 39.74
C LEU A 37 -43.96 5.21 38.61
N ALA A 38 -44.85 4.24 38.81
CA ALA A 38 -45.18 3.22 37.85
C ALA A 38 -46.01 3.82 36.72
N LEU A 39 -45.57 3.64 35.48
CA LEU A 39 -46.45 3.62 34.32
C LEU A 39 -45.99 2.51 33.37
N VAL A 40 -46.91 1.58 33.17
CA VAL A 40 -46.79 0.35 32.39
C VAL A 40 -46.71 0.71 30.91
N ALA A 41 -45.55 0.48 30.30
CA ALA A 41 -45.41 0.31 28.85
C ALA A 41 -44.57 -0.96 28.64
N GLY A 42 -45.18 -1.96 28.01
CA GLY A 42 -44.58 -3.27 27.78
C GLY A 42 -43.32 -3.18 26.93
N ILE A 43 -42.18 -3.25 27.59
CA ILE A 43 -40.90 -3.59 26.97
C ILE A 43 -40.80 -5.10 27.07
N THR A 44 -40.79 -5.77 25.92
CA THR A 44 -40.26 -7.13 25.81
C THR A 44 -38.83 -7.09 26.32
N VAL A 45 -38.61 -7.62 27.52
CA VAL A 45 -37.26 -7.86 28.03
C VAL A 45 -36.64 -8.84 27.05
N ALA A 46 -35.75 -8.33 26.19
CA ALA A 46 -34.79 -9.15 25.49
C ALA A 46 -34.08 -9.98 26.56
N GLY A 47 -34.28 -11.30 26.50
CA GLY A 47 -33.55 -12.23 27.35
C GLY A 47 -32.07 -11.90 27.24
N GLY A 48 -31.43 -11.66 28.39
CA GLY A 48 -29.99 -11.55 28.45
C GLY A 48 -29.41 -12.79 27.76
N ALA A 49 -28.59 -12.58 26.73
CA ALA A 49 -27.81 -13.65 26.14
C ALA A 49 -27.06 -14.33 27.29
N ALA A 50 -27.44 -15.57 27.61
CA ALA A 50 -26.70 -16.40 28.55
C ALA A 50 -25.22 -16.35 28.13
N ALA A 51 -24.33 -16.03 29.07
CA ALA A 51 -22.90 -16.09 28.82
C ALA A 51 -22.60 -17.49 28.27
N ALA A 52 -22.15 -17.57 27.01
CA ALA A 52 -21.84 -18.85 26.40
C ALA A 52 -20.78 -19.54 27.26
N GLU A 53 -21.08 -20.75 27.76
CA GLU A 53 -20.10 -21.55 28.48
C GLU A 53 -18.85 -21.72 27.60
N THR A 54 -17.67 -21.62 28.19
CA THR A 54 -16.39 -21.71 27.48
C THR A 54 -15.52 -22.82 28.03
N LYS A 55 -14.57 -23.30 27.22
CA LYS A 55 -13.53 -24.24 27.63
C LYS A 55 -12.17 -23.83 27.08
N THR A 56 -11.11 -24.23 27.77
CA THR A 56 -9.73 -24.01 27.32
C THR A 56 -9.25 -25.22 26.52
N VAL A 57 -8.66 -24.97 25.36
CA VAL A 57 -8.01 -25.99 24.53
C VAL A 57 -6.52 -25.70 24.47
N SER A 58 -5.70 -26.72 24.65
CA SER A 58 -4.23 -26.62 24.64
C SER A 58 -3.65 -27.38 23.45
N TYR A 59 -2.69 -26.76 22.76
CA TYR A 59 -1.96 -27.37 21.65
C TYR A 59 -0.52 -26.86 21.63
N ARG A 60 0.46 -27.76 21.76
CA ARG A 60 1.91 -27.44 21.71
C ARG A 60 2.31 -26.25 22.60
N GLY A 61 1.76 -26.15 23.81
CA GLY A 61 2.09 -25.06 24.74
C GLY A 61 1.39 -23.72 24.46
N TYR A 62 0.44 -23.70 23.51
CA TYR A 62 -0.51 -22.60 23.29
C TYR A 62 -1.89 -22.98 23.84
N GLU A 63 -2.45 -22.16 24.71
CA GLU A 63 -3.80 -22.28 25.24
C GLU A 63 -4.71 -21.21 24.65
N VAL A 64 -5.94 -21.59 24.32
CA VAL A 64 -6.97 -20.70 23.77
C VAL A 64 -8.34 -21.06 24.32
N THR A 65 -9.16 -20.04 24.61
CA THR A 65 -10.51 -20.21 25.13
C THR A 65 -11.51 -20.21 23.98
N VAL A 66 -12.34 -21.24 23.91
CA VAL A 66 -13.36 -21.45 22.87
C VAL A 66 -14.73 -21.74 23.50
N PRO A 67 -15.84 -21.57 22.77
CA PRO A 67 -17.15 -22.01 23.24
C PRO A 67 -17.16 -23.51 23.61
N ALA A 68 -17.80 -23.85 24.73
CA ALA A 68 -17.80 -25.21 25.29
C ALA A 68 -18.44 -26.23 24.33
N ASN A 69 -19.41 -25.79 23.54
CA ASN A 69 -20.14 -26.59 22.56
C ASN A 69 -19.35 -26.88 21.27
N TRP A 70 -18.14 -26.32 21.07
CA TRP A 70 -17.32 -26.67 19.90
C TRP A 70 -16.63 -28.02 20.12
N PRO A 71 -16.91 -29.08 19.35
CA PRO A 71 -16.14 -30.33 19.43
C PRO A 71 -14.66 -30.09 19.17
N VAL A 72 -13.80 -30.81 19.88
CA VAL A 72 -12.34 -30.80 19.67
C VAL A 72 -11.97 -32.07 18.91
N ILE A 73 -11.37 -31.92 17.74
CA ILE A 73 -11.00 -32.99 16.82
C ILE A 73 -9.48 -33.02 16.74
N ASP A 74 -8.89 -34.08 17.30
CA ASP A 74 -7.44 -34.27 17.27
C ASP A 74 -7.01 -35.07 16.04
N LEU A 75 -6.43 -34.36 15.07
CA LEU A 75 -5.96 -34.91 13.80
C LEU A 75 -4.67 -35.74 13.98
N ALA A 76 -4.05 -35.76 15.16
CA ALA A 76 -3.01 -36.74 15.45
C ALA A 76 -3.61 -38.12 15.76
N THR A 77 -4.84 -38.17 16.30
CA THR A 77 -5.54 -39.41 16.62
C THR A 77 -6.34 -39.97 15.43
N ASP A 78 -6.83 -39.09 14.55
CA ASP A 78 -7.39 -39.44 13.24
C ASP A 78 -6.84 -38.51 12.16
N PRO A 79 -5.68 -38.83 11.54
CA PRO A 79 -5.05 -37.97 10.53
C PRO A 79 -5.82 -37.91 9.22
N THR A 80 -6.80 -38.79 9.02
CA THR A 80 -7.64 -38.81 7.82
C THR A 80 -8.92 -37.98 7.96
N ALA A 81 -9.26 -37.53 9.16
CA ALA A 81 -10.39 -36.65 9.39
C ALA A 81 -10.25 -35.33 8.60
N CYS A 82 -11.37 -34.86 8.07
CA CYS A 82 -11.43 -33.64 7.27
C CYS A 82 -11.55 -32.39 8.15
N VAL A 83 -10.77 -31.36 7.84
CA VAL A 83 -11.02 -30.01 8.37
C VAL A 83 -12.24 -29.43 7.64
N ARG A 84 -13.32 -29.24 8.39
CA ARG A 84 -14.63 -28.77 7.90
C ARG A 84 -14.87 -27.34 8.39
N LEU A 85 -14.71 -26.37 7.50
CA LEU A 85 -14.86 -24.93 7.80
C LEU A 85 -16.33 -24.48 7.91
N ASP A 86 -17.26 -25.38 7.58
CA ASP A 86 -18.70 -25.22 7.67
C ASP A 86 -19.28 -25.62 9.04
N GLN A 87 -18.45 -26.17 9.94
CA GLN A 87 -18.86 -26.62 11.26
C GLN A 87 -18.11 -25.87 12.36
N ALA A 88 -18.81 -25.59 13.46
CA ALA A 88 -18.15 -25.03 14.63
C ALA A 88 -17.37 -26.14 15.32
N ALA A 89 -16.03 -26.05 15.33
CA ALA A 89 -15.14 -27.08 15.89
C ALA A 89 -13.75 -26.49 16.18
N VAL A 90 -12.95 -27.22 16.96
CA VAL A 90 -11.52 -26.99 17.13
C VAL A 90 -10.75 -28.18 16.56
N TYR A 91 -9.92 -27.95 15.55
CA TYR A 91 -9.04 -28.96 14.97
C TYR A 91 -7.62 -28.80 15.51
N LEU A 92 -7.03 -29.90 15.98
CA LEU A 92 -5.66 -29.95 16.49
C LEU A 92 -4.79 -30.77 15.54
N GLY A 93 -3.77 -30.18 14.91
CA GLY A 93 -2.87 -30.85 13.98
C GLY A 93 -3.16 -30.59 12.50
N ARG A 94 -2.75 -31.53 11.63
CA ARG A 94 -2.97 -31.46 10.17
C ARG A 94 -3.64 -32.72 9.67
N SER A 95 -4.58 -32.54 8.76
CA SER A 95 -5.18 -33.66 8.03
C SER A 95 -4.26 -34.05 6.87
N THR A 96 -3.92 -35.34 6.78
CA THR A 96 -3.16 -35.91 5.64
C THR A 96 -4.07 -36.20 4.44
N ALA A 97 -5.39 -36.13 4.63
CA ALA A 97 -6.40 -36.40 3.62
C ALA A 97 -7.16 -35.13 3.17
N GLN A 98 -6.70 -33.92 3.56
CA GLN A 98 -7.43 -32.68 3.27
C GLN A 98 -7.68 -32.46 1.77
N SER A 99 -6.74 -32.87 0.91
CA SER A 99 -6.88 -32.80 -0.56
C SER A 99 -7.93 -33.75 -1.13
N THR A 100 -8.33 -34.77 -0.37
CA THR A 100 -9.37 -35.75 -0.71
C THR A 100 -10.69 -35.51 0.02
N CYS A 101 -10.74 -34.50 0.88
CA CYS A 101 -11.93 -34.17 1.65
C CYS A 101 -13.04 -33.54 0.79
N PRO A 102 -14.31 -33.85 1.07
CA PRO A 102 -15.47 -33.17 0.49
C PRO A 102 -15.36 -31.63 0.49
N ALA A 103 -15.12 -31.03 -0.68
CA ALA A 103 -15.03 -29.57 -0.84
C ALA A 103 -16.40 -28.84 -0.77
N HIS A 104 -17.49 -29.60 -0.60
CA HIS A 104 -18.85 -29.20 -0.94
C HIS A 104 -19.70 -28.94 0.29
N ILE A 105 -19.44 -27.86 1.04
CA ILE A 105 -20.44 -27.33 1.97
C ILE A 105 -20.52 -25.81 1.87
N VAL A 106 -21.76 -25.35 1.71
CA VAL A 106 -22.14 -23.95 1.56
C VAL A 106 -22.28 -23.35 2.95
N GLY A 107 -21.45 -22.36 3.25
CA GLY A 107 -21.43 -21.65 4.53
C GLY A 107 -20.12 -21.85 5.27
N ARG A 108 -19.59 -20.76 5.84
CA ARG A 108 -18.52 -20.83 6.84
C ARG A 108 -19.17 -20.74 8.20
N SER A 109 -18.79 -21.62 9.11
CA SER A 109 -19.13 -21.48 10.54
C SER A 109 -17.99 -20.76 11.26
N SER A 110 -18.12 -20.60 12.58
CA SER A 110 -17.06 -20.09 13.44
C SER A 110 -16.34 -21.24 14.12
N GLY A 111 -15.03 -21.35 13.92
CA GLY A 111 -14.21 -22.39 14.55
C GLY A 111 -12.72 -22.10 14.49
N LEU A 112 -11.91 -23.05 14.95
CA LEU A 112 -10.47 -22.87 15.13
C LEU A 112 -9.66 -24.06 14.62
N LEU A 113 -8.59 -23.81 13.87
CA LEU A 113 -7.59 -24.80 13.50
C LEU A 113 -6.25 -24.40 14.12
N LEU A 114 -5.68 -25.30 14.93
CA LEU A 114 -4.35 -25.16 15.53
C LEU A 114 -3.42 -26.18 14.90
N GLU A 115 -2.47 -25.73 14.09
CA GLU A 115 -1.52 -26.60 13.39
C GLU A 115 -0.06 -26.24 13.72
N PRO A 116 0.91 -27.15 13.53
CA PRO A 116 2.32 -26.82 13.69
C PRO A 116 2.73 -25.70 12.73
N LEU A 117 3.40 -24.67 13.26
CA LEU A 117 3.92 -23.56 12.47
C LEU A 117 5.09 -24.03 11.62
N THR A 118 4.86 -24.26 10.32
CA THR A 118 5.91 -24.51 9.32
C THR A 118 6.18 -23.29 8.45
N THR A 119 5.14 -22.53 8.11
CA THR A 119 5.22 -21.28 7.35
C THR A 119 4.24 -20.26 7.94
N VAL A 120 4.63 -18.98 7.94
CA VAL A 120 3.72 -17.90 8.32
C VAL A 120 2.79 -17.64 7.14
N GLN A 121 1.49 -17.78 7.35
CA GLN A 121 0.46 -17.51 6.36
C GLN A 121 -0.30 -16.23 6.70
N PRO A 122 -0.57 -15.33 5.74
CA PRO A 122 -1.36 -14.14 5.99
C PRO A 122 -2.84 -14.49 6.22
N SER A 123 -3.55 -13.64 6.97
CA SER A 123 -5.01 -13.69 7.05
C SER A 123 -5.65 -13.45 5.69
N SER A 124 -6.79 -14.09 5.45
CA SER A 124 -7.61 -13.92 4.24
C SER A 124 -9.08 -13.80 4.65
N ASP A 125 -9.95 -13.40 3.73
CA ASP A 125 -11.38 -13.31 4.03
C ASP A 125 -11.94 -14.67 4.55
N GLY A 126 -12.64 -14.62 5.68
CA GLY A 126 -13.13 -15.75 6.48
C GLY A 126 -12.08 -16.62 7.16
N LEU A 127 -10.79 -16.24 7.16
CA LEU A 127 -9.69 -16.94 7.83
C LEU A 127 -8.73 -15.94 8.50
N LEU A 128 -8.85 -15.78 9.81
CA LEU A 128 -7.96 -14.94 10.61
C LEU A 128 -6.82 -15.81 11.15
N ARG A 129 -5.58 -15.50 10.77
CA ARG A 129 -4.40 -16.32 11.09
C ARG A 129 -3.45 -15.57 12.03
N ARG A 130 -2.92 -16.27 13.03
CA ARG A 130 -1.86 -15.78 13.93
C ARG A 130 -0.77 -16.84 14.06
N ALA A 131 0.46 -16.45 13.74
CA ALA A 131 1.64 -17.26 14.01
C ALA A 131 2.09 -17.04 15.46
N ILE A 132 2.03 -18.09 16.27
CA ILE A 132 2.48 -18.10 17.66
C ILE A 132 3.85 -18.75 17.69
N THR A 133 4.89 -17.95 17.40
CA THR A 133 6.26 -18.43 17.19
C THR A 133 6.82 -19.15 18.41
N ASP A 134 6.51 -18.69 19.62
CA ASP A 134 7.04 -19.24 20.86
C ASP A 134 6.44 -20.61 21.24
N ALA A 135 5.29 -20.96 20.69
CA ALA A 135 4.65 -22.28 20.81
C ALA A 135 4.81 -23.12 19.53
N GLY A 136 5.36 -22.54 18.44
CA GLY A 136 5.44 -23.21 17.15
C GLY A 136 4.07 -23.59 16.58
N VAL A 137 3.05 -22.73 16.74
CA VAL A 137 1.67 -22.97 16.31
C VAL A 137 1.21 -21.90 15.30
N LEU A 138 0.51 -22.30 14.25
CA LEU A 138 -0.31 -21.42 13.43
C LEU A 138 -1.77 -21.59 13.86
N ALA A 139 -2.35 -20.54 14.46
CA ALA A 139 -3.74 -20.51 14.85
C ALA A 139 -4.57 -19.85 13.73
N THR A 140 -5.51 -20.59 13.15
CA THR A 140 -6.41 -20.12 12.10
C THR A 140 -7.84 -20.16 12.62
N ALA A 141 -8.42 -18.99 12.92
CA ALA A 141 -9.85 -18.87 13.19
C ALA A 141 -10.59 -18.71 11.85
N TYR A 142 -11.52 -19.61 11.57
CA TYR A 142 -12.39 -19.51 10.40
C TYR A 142 -13.77 -18.99 10.82
N TYR A 143 -14.38 -18.16 9.99
CA TYR A 143 -15.60 -17.44 10.34
C TYR A 143 -16.52 -17.16 9.15
N ALA A 144 -17.81 -17.03 9.43
CA ALA A 144 -18.82 -16.54 8.51
C ALA A 144 -18.65 -15.04 8.22
N PRO A 145 -19.01 -14.53 7.02
CA PRO A 145 -18.98 -13.09 6.75
C PRO A 145 -19.70 -12.28 7.84
N GLY A 146 -19.05 -11.25 8.39
CA GLY A 146 -19.59 -10.43 9.49
C GLY A 146 -19.25 -10.91 10.91
N ALA A 147 -18.59 -12.06 11.06
CA ALA A 147 -18.15 -12.61 12.35
C ALA A 147 -16.64 -12.42 12.63
N GLU A 148 -16.00 -11.47 11.95
CA GLU A 148 -14.55 -11.18 12.06
C GLU A 148 -14.15 -10.82 13.49
N HIS A 149 -14.99 -10.03 14.18
CA HIS A 149 -14.74 -9.59 15.54
C HIS A 149 -14.74 -10.77 16.52
N ALA A 150 -15.73 -11.67 16.42
CA ALA A 150 -15.79 -12.86 17.25
C ALA A 150 -14.59 -13.81 17.01
N ALA A 151 -14.14 -13.94 15.77
CA ALA A 151 -12.93 -14.71 15.45
C ALA A 151 -11.67 -14.07 16.03
N SER A 152 -11.59 -12.74 16.01
CA SER A 152 -10.51 -11.99 16.64
C SER A 152 -10.53 -12.15 18.17
N ASP A 153 -11.70 -12.13 18.79
CA ASP A 153 -11.87 -12.30 20.23
C ASP A 153 -11.40 -13.69 20.68
N VAL A 154 -11.79 -14.75 19.97
CA VAL A 154 -11.30 -16.11 20.24
C VAL A 154 -9.76 -16.16 20.18
N LEU A 155 -9.16 -15.61 19.12
CA LEU A 155 -7.69 -15.58 19.01
C LEU A 155 -7.02 -14.67 20.05
N ALA A 156 -7.71 -13.63 20.56
CA ALA A 156 -7.19 -12.73 21.58
C ALA A 156 -7.10 -13.39 22.97
N THR A 157 -7.86 -14.45 23.22
CA THR A 157 -7.75 -15.26 24.46
C THR A 157 -6.48 -16.13 24.50
N GLY A 158 -5.81 -16.26 23.36
CA GLY A 158 -4.63 -17.10 23.19
C GLY A 158 -3.44 -16.68 24.04
N LYS A 159 -2.84 -17.62 24.76
CA LYS A 159 -1.61 -17.41 25.54
C LYS A 159 -0.63 -18.57 25.38
N VAL A 160 0.66 -18.27 25.44
CA VAL A 160 1.72 -19.29 25.46
C VAL A 160 1.98 -19.67 26.92
N VAL A 161 1.75 -20.95 27.26
CA VAL A 161 1.98 -21.50 28.61
C VAL A 161 3.26 -22.32 28.70
N SER A 162 3.76 -22.84 27.57
CA SER A 162 5.07 -23.48 27.49
C SER A 162 5.71 -23.27 26.11
N LYS A 163 7.03 -23.12 26.08
CA LYS A 163 7.77 -22.95 24.83
C LYS A 163 7.93 -24.30 24.15
N THR A 164 7.28 -24.47 23.01
CA THR A 164 7.47 -25.64 22.15
C THR A 164 8.15 -25.18 20.87
N PRO A 165 9.38 -25.64 20.55
CA PRO A 165 10.04 -25.30 19.29
C PRO A 165 9.15 -25.67 18.09
N SER A 166 9.20 -24.85 17.04
CA SER A 166 8.58 -25.18 15.75
C SER A 166 9.05 -26.57 15.31
N ALA A 167 8.09 -27.48 15.08
CA ALA A 167 8.38 -28.76 14.43
C ALA A 167 8.64 -28.48 12.94
N ARG A 168 9.84 -28.00 12.63
CA ARG A 168 10.35 -28.08 11.27
C ARG A 168 10.67 -29.56 11.00
N VAL A 169 9.64 -30.34 10.67
CA VAL A 169 9.86 -31.57 9.90
C VAL A 169 10.71 -31.14 8.71
N ALA A 170 11.76 -31.89 8.40
CA ALA A 170 12.54 -31.69 7.17
C ALA A 170 11.56 -31.84 6.00
N GLN A 171 10.97 -30.73 5.60
CA GLN A 171 10.12 -30.63 4.43
C GLN A 171 11.05 -30.94 3.26
N PRO A 172 10.66 -31.83 2.31
CA PRO A 172 11.37 -31.95 1.06
C PRO A 172 11.64 -30.54 0.55
N ALA A 173 12.89 -30.24 0.18
CA ALA A 173 13.26 -28.91 -0.26
C ALA A 173 12.23 -28.45 -1.29
N ALA A 174 11.53 -27.34 -1.02
CA ALA A 174 10.53 -26.83 -1.93
C ALA A 174 11.20 -26.63 -3.30
N VAL A 175 10.77 -27.38 -4.30
CA VAL A 175 11.28 -27.25 -5.66
C VAL A 175 11.02 -25.82 -6.08
N THR A 176 12.07 -25.07 -6.40
CA THR A 176 11.91 -23.70 -6.88
C THR A 176 11.19 -23.77 -8.23
N PRO A 177 9.98 -23.20 -8.38
CA PRO A 177 9.23 -23.33 -9.61
C PRO A 177 9.98 -22.70 -10.79
N SER A 178 10.15 -23.47 -11.87
CA SER A 178 10.96 -23.09 -13.03
C SER A 178 10.29 -23.40 -14.37
N VAL A 179 9.25 -24.24 -14.39
CA VAL A 179 8.57 -24.64 -15.63
C VAL A 179 7.53 -23.58 -16.02
N VAL A 180 7.53 -23.17 -17.29
CA VAL A 180 6.51 -22.25 -17.84
C VAL A 180 5.50 -23.03 -18.68
N ALA A 181 4.23 -22.97 -18.31
CA ALA A 181 3.15 -23.68 -18.97
C ALA A 181 2.13 -22.70 -19.57
N THR A 182 1.90 -22.58 -20.87
CA THR A 182 2.58 -23.17 -22.03
C THR A 182 3.63 -22.18 -22.56
N GLY A 183 4.74 -22.69 -23.10
CA GLY A 183 5.75 -21.87 -23.79
C GLY A 183 5.25 -21.34 -25.14
N ASN A 184 6.17 -21.16 -26.10
CA ASN A 184 5.83 -20.91 -27.50
C ASN A 184 5.51 -22.24 -28.18
N PHE A 185 4.23 -22.55 -28.35
CA PHE A 185 3.78 -23.83 -28.88
C PHE A 185 2.56 -23.69 -29.78
N ALA A 186 2.67 -24.27 -30.97
CA ALA A 186 1.55 -24.49 -31.87
C ALA A 186 1.56 -25.96 -32.30
N GLY A 187 0.52 -26.71 -31.96
CA GLY A 187 0.48 -28.14 -32.24
C GLY A 187 -0.58 -28.91 -31.47
N ASN A 188 -0.55 -30.23 -31.63
CA ASN A 188 -1.51 -31.14 -31.02
C ASN A 188 -1.27 -31.24 -29.52
N ALA A 189 -2.37 -31.10 -28.78
CA ALA A 189 -2.45 -31.42 -27.37
C ALA A 189 -3.63 -32.36 -27.12
N PHE A 190 -3.68 -32.94 -25.94
CA PHE A 190 -4.88 -33.61 -25.46
C PHE A 190 -5.09 -33.28 -24.00
N ASP A 191 -6.29 -33.52 -23.49
CA ASP A 191 -6.52 -33.59 -22.06
C ASP A 191 -7.21 -34.93 -21.73
N THR A 192 -7.00 -35.40 -20.51
CA THR A 192 -7.57 -36.64 -20.01
C THR A 192 -7.67 -36.55 -18.49
N CYS A 193 -8.63 -37.28 -17.92
CA CYS A 193 -9.10 -37.05 -16.57
C CYS A 193 -7.99 -37.14 -15.50
N GLY A 194 -7.06 -38.09 -15.61
CA GLY A 194 -5.91 -38.24 -14.70
C GLY A 194 -4.58 -38.08 -15.42
N ALA A 195 -3.59 -37.47 -14.76
CA ALA A 195 -2.22 -37.38 -15.29
C ALA A 195 -1.69 -38.80 -15.68
N PRO A 196 -1.31 -39.03 -16.95
CA PRO A 196 -0.88 -40.36 -17.38
C PRO A 196 0.42 -40.82 -16.73
N ALA A 197 0.63 -42.14 -16.68
CA ALA A 197 1.91 -42.72 -16.26
C ALA A 197 3.04 -42.29 -17.21
N GLN A 198 4.29 -42.29 -16.72
CA GLN A 198 5.43 -41.82 -17.53
C GLN A 198 5.63 -42.63 -18.82
N SER A 199 5.42 -43.96 -18.77
CA SER A 199 5.49 -44.82 -19.95
C SER A 199 4.46 -44.43 -21.02
N THR A 200 3.25 -44.06 -20.60
CA THR A 200 2.20 -43.55 -21.47
C THR A 200 2.59 -42.21 -22.09
N MET A 201 3.13 -41.29 -21.27
CA MET A 201 3.65 -40.00 -21.77
C MET A 201 4.75 -40.23 -22.81
N ASP A 202 5.63 -41.19 -22.61
CA ASP A 202 6.71 -41.49 -23.57
C ASP A 202 6.17 -42.08 -24.87
N ALA A 203 5.20 -42.99 -24.79
CA ALA A 203 4.55 -43.61 -25.95
C ALA A 203 3.72 -42.62 -26.79
N TRP A 204 3.11 -41.61 -26.17
CA TRP A 204 2.21 -40.64 -26.83
C TRP A 204 2.91 -39.40 -27.39
N ARG A 205 4.14 -39.13 -26.96
CA ARG A 205 4.91 -37.93 -27.33
C ARG A 205 5.11 -37.69 -28.83
N PRO A 206 5.28 -38.74 -29.68
CA PRO A 206 5.39 -38.51 -31.13
C PRO A 206 4.13 -37.88 -31.75
N THR A 207 2.94 -38.18 -31.22
CA THR A 207 1.66 -37.69 -31.73
C THR A 207 1.24 -36.37 -31.09
N TYR A 208 1.49 -36.21 -29.79
CA TYR A 208 1.09 -35.07 -28.99
C TYR A 208 2.28 -34.46 -28.25
N GLN A 209 2.32 -33.13 -28.18
CA GLN A 209 3.35 -32.41 -27.43
C GLN A 209 2.75 -31.51 -26.34
N GLY A 210 1.42 -31.35 -26.29
CA GLY A 210 0.71 -30.68 -25.21
C GLY A 210 -0.19 -31.64 -24.42
N VAL A 211 -0.31 -31.40 -23.11
CA VAL A 211 -1.22 -32.14 -22.23
C VAL A 211 -1.96 -31.19 -21.28
N GLY A 212 -3.28 -31.35 -21.17
CA GLY A 212 -4.10 -30.72 -20.14
C GLY A 212 -4.01 -31.49 -18.82
N ILE A 213 -3.75 -30.75 -17.73
CA ILE A 213 -3.62 -31.31 -16.39
C ILE A 213 -4.48 -30.54 -15.38
N TYR A 214 -5.24 -31.28 -14.57
CA TYR A 214 -6.18 -30.72 -13.60
C TYR A 214 -5.50 -30.47 -12.26
N ILE A 215 -4.93 -29.28 -12.10
CA ILE A 215 -4.08 -28.93 -10.96
C ILE A 215 -4.88 -28.54 -9.70
N SER A 216 -6.10 -28.03 -9.87
CA SER A 216 -6.92 -27.53 -8.76
C SER A 216 -8.42 -27.52 -9.09
N GLY A 217 -9.23 -27.06 -8.15
CA GLY A 217 -10.69 -26.99 -8.29
C GLY A 217 -11.41 -28.14 -7.58
N GLY A 218 -12.55 -27.83 -6.98
CA GLY A 218 -13.33 -28.75 -6.16
C GLY A 218 -14.22 -29.72 -6.94
N LEU A 219 -14.33 -29.57 -8.25
CA LEU A 219 -15.11 -30.44 -9.14
C LEU A 219 -14.23 -31.37 -9.99
N ARG A 220 -12.93 -31.48 -9.70
CA ARG A 220 -12.08 -32.47 -10.37
C ARG A 220 -12.66 -33.88 -10.18
N ALA A 221 -12.95 -34.53 -11.30
CA ALA A 221 -13.61 -35.85 -11.30
C ALA A 221 -12.66 -36.99 -10.95
N CYS A 222 -11.38 -36.90 -11.33
CA CYS A 222 -10.40 -37.96 -11.12
C CYS A 222 -9.33 -37.61 -10.09
N ALA A 223 -8.87 -38.65 -9.40
CA ALA A 223 -7.62 -38.60 -8.65
C ALA A 223 -6.44 -38.33 -9.61
N GLN A 224 -5.40 -37.67 -9.07
CA GLN A 224 -4.20 -37.28 -9.83
C GLN A 224 -2.94 -37.99 -9.27
N PRO A 225 -2.88 -39.33 -9.22
CA PRO A 225 -1.82 -40.05 -8.51
C PRO A 225 -0.41 -39.83 -9.10
N ASN A 226 -0.32 -39.54 -10.40
CA ASN A 226 0.95 -39.30 -11.07
C ASN A 226 1.34 -37.80 -11.10
N LEU A 227 0.43 -36.89 -10.76
CA LEU A 227 0.68 -35.45 -10.90
C LEU A 227 1.53 -34.92 -9.74
N THR A 228 2.84 -34.98 -9.91
CA THR A 228 3.83 -34.51 -8.95
C THR A 228 4.81 -33.54 -9.61
N ALA A 229 5.59 -32.81 -8.80
CA ALA A 229 6.64 -31.92 -9.33
C ALA A 229 7.71 -32.69 -10.14
N ASP A 230 8.01 -33.93 -9.76
CA ASP A 230 8.97 -34.79 -10.48
C ASP A 230 8.38 -35.24 -11.83
N TRP A 231 7.09 -35.58 -11.88
CA TRP A 231 6.42 -35.89 -13.14
C TRP A 231 6.39 -34.67 -14.07
N VAL A 232 6.10 -33.48 -13.53
CA VAL A 232 6.10 -32.23 -14.32
C VAL A 232 7.49 -31.94 -14.85
N SER A 233 8.52 -31.94 -14.00
CA SER A 233 9.89 -31.64 -14.42
C SER A 233 10.43 -32.67 -15.43
N THR A 234 10.13 -33.96 -15.23
CA THR A 234 10.47 -35.03 -16.17
C THR A 234 9.86 -34.78 -17.55
N ASN A 235 8.55 -34.54 -17.61
CA ASN A 235 7.87 -34.32 -18.89
C ASN A 235 8.26 -32.98 -19.54
N ALA A 236 8.48 -31.94 -18.74
CA ALA A 236 9.01 -30.66 -19.22
C ALA A 236 10.42 -30.82 -19.85
N SER A 237 11.29 -31.63 -19.24
CA SER A 237 12.64 -31.94 -19.79
C SER A 237 12.56 -32.70 -21.12
N LYS A 238 11.49 -33.48 -21.31
CA LYS A 238 11.15 -34.13 -22.58
C LYS A 238 10.42 -33.17 -23.53
N GLY A 239 10.22 -31.90 -23.21
CA GLY A 239 9.61 -30.92 -24.10
C GLY A 239 8.08 -30.94 -24.16
N TRP A 240 7.41 -31.69 -23.28
CA TRP A 240 5.96 -31.57 -23.12
C TRP A 240 5.57 -30.14 -22.72
N GLN A 241 4.45 -29.69 -23.28
CA GLN A 241 3.77 -28.46 -22.95
C GLN A 241 2.55 -28.76 -22.10
N PHE A 242 2.22 -27.87 -21.17
CA PHE A 242 1.13 -28.10 -20.21
C PHE A 242 0.04 -27.03 -20.36
N LEU A 243 -1.21 -27.45 -20.29
CA LEU A 243 -2.38 -26.61 -20.08
C LEU A 243 -2.86 -26.84 -18.63
N LEU A 244 -2.73 -25.83 -17.77
CA LEU A 244 -3.06 -25.97 -16.36
C LEU A 244 -4.54 -25.65 -16.14
N VAL A 245 -5.30 -26.59 -15.57
CA VAL A 245 -6.77 -26.47 -15.44
C VAL A 245 -7.21 -26.43 -13.98
N ASP A 246 -8.08 -25.48 -13.65
CA ASP A 246 -8.86 -25.43 -12.42
C ASP A 246 -10.34 -25.74 -12.71
N VAL A 247 -10.84 -26.86 -12.17
CA VAL A 247 -12.26 -27.25 -12.30
C VAL A 247 -13.00 -26.90 -11.02
N GLY A 248 -13.33 -25.61 -10.91
CA GLY A 248 -13.85 -25.00 -9.70
C GLY A 248 -15.34 -24.70 -9.76
N TYR A 249 -15.67 -23.40 -9.68
CA TYR A 249 -17.04 -22.91 -9.65
C TYR A 249 -17.64 -22.87 -11.05
N GLN A 250 -18.82 -23.47 -11.23
CA GLN A 250 -19.55 -23.46 -12.50
C GLN A 250 -20.55 -22.31 -12.59
N ALA A 251 -21.02 -22.02 -13.81
CA ALA A 251 -21.97 -20.94 -14.06
C ALA A 251 -23.24 -21.07 -13.18
N PRO A 252 -23.79 -19.97 -12.63
CA PRO A 252 -24.87 -20.04 -11.64
C PRO A 252 -26.20 -20.57 -12.20
N CYS A 253 -26.38 -20.50 -13.53
CA CYS A 253 -27.56 -21.00 -14.23
C CYS A 253 -27.54 -22.50 -14.53
N THR A 254 -26.58 -23.24 -13.97
CA THR A 254 -26.46 -24.69 -14.13
C THR A 254 -26.98 -25.44 -12.90
N THR A 255 -26.96 -26.77 -12.96
CA THR A 255 -27.29 -27.67 -11.85
C THR A 255 -26.06 -28.30 -11.19
N TYR A 256 -24.84 -27.86 -11.53
CA TYR A 256 -23.61 -28.34 -10.90
C TYR A 256 -23.62 -28.10 -9.39
N LYS A 257 -22.95 -29.00 -8.64
CA LYS A 257 -22.89 -28.94 -7.18
C LYS A 257 -22.12 -27.72 -6.66
N SER A 258 -21.07 -27.31 -7.38
CA SER A 258 -20.30 -26.09 -7.08
C SER A 258 -20.59 -25.03 -8.13
N ARG A 259 -21.24 -23.94 -7.72
CA ARG A 259 -21.63 -22.83 -8.60
C ARG A 259 -21.12 -21.52 -8.03
N MET A 260 -20.65 -20.64 -8.90
CA MET A 260 -20.37 -19.25 -8.52
C MET A 260 -21.67 -18.55 -8.10
N SER A 261 -21.53 -17.47 -7.35
CA SER A 261 -22.66 -16.63 -6.97
C SER A 261 -23.32 -16.02 -8.20
N SER A 262 -24.65 -15.90 -8.17
CA SER A 262 -25.42 -15.10 -9.13
C SER A 262 -25.26 -13.58 -8.91
N VAL A 263 -24.55 -13.17 -7.86
CA VAL A 263 -24.20 -11.77 -7.58
C VAL A 263 -22.83 -11.49 -8.18
N PRO A 264 -22.71 -10.62 -9.21
CA PRO A 264 -21.44 -10.41 -9.93
C PRO A 264 -20.27 -9.97 -9.04
N ALA A 265 -20.50 -9.11 -8.05
CA ALA A 265 -19.44 -8.67 -7.13
C ALA A 265 -18.87 -9.83 -6.30
N THR A 266 -19.74 -10.72 -5.82
CA THR A 266 -19.33 -11.94 -5.10
C THR A 266 -18.63 -12.92 -6.04
N ALA A 267 -19.15 -13.11 -7.26
CA ALA A 267 -18.55 -13.96 -8.28
C ALA A 267 -17.12 -13.50 -8.63
N LEU A 268 -16.89 -12.18 -8.74
CA LEU A 268 -15.56 -11.60 -8.94
C LEU A 268 -14.60 -11.98 -7.81
N THR A 269 -15.01 -11.86 -6.55
CA THR A 269 -14.20 -12.28 -5.40
C THR A 269 -13.94 -13.79 -5.41
N GLN A 270 -14.93 -14.61 -5.77
CA GLN A 270 -14.75 -16.06 -5.93
C GLN A 270 -13.73 -16.41 -7.01
N GLY A 271 -13.73 -15.68 -8.14
CA GLY A 271 -12.74 -15.83 -9.20
C GLY A 271 -11.32 -15.52 -8.73
N ARG A 272 -11.14 -14.44 -7.94
CA ARG A 272 -9.85 -14.12 -7.31
C ARG A 272 -9.39 -15.25 -6.38
N ASN A 273 -10.26 -15.70 -5.48
CA ASN A 273 -9.92 -16.76 -4.53
C ASN A 273 -9.55 -18.08 -5.22
N ALA A 274 -10.26 -18.45 -6.29
CA ALA A 274 -9.92 -19.62 -7.09
C ALA A 274 -8.53 -19.47 -7.74
N ALA A 275 -8.22 -18.30 -8.31
CA ALA A 275 -6.91 -18.03 -8.89
C ALA A 275 -5.76 -18.08 -7.86
N ILE A 276 -5.98 -17.61 -6.63
CA ILE A 276 -5.00 -17.74 -5.53
C ILE A 276 -4.66 -19.22 -5.30
N ASN A 277 -5.69 -20.07 -5.20
CA ASN A 277 -5.51 -21.49 -4.95
C ASN A 277 -4.84 -22.19 -6.14
N ALA A 278 -5.23 -21.84 -7.36
CA ALA A 278 -4.65 -22.41 -8.58
C ALA A 278 -3.18 -22.03 -8.74
N VAL A 279 -2.77 -20.80 -8.40
CA VAL A 279 -1.35 -20.41 -8.37
C VAL A 279 -0.58 -21.21 -7.32
N ALA A 280 -1.14 -21.41 -6.13
CA ALA A 280 -0.49 -22.23 -5.10
C ALA A 280 -0.30 -23.69 -5.56
N ALA A 281 -1.31 -24.27 -6.21
CA ALA A 281 -1.23 -25.60 -6.79
C ALA A 281 -0.18 -25.68 -7.93
N ALA A 282 -0.17 -24.69 -8.83
CA ALA A 282 0.81 -24.60 -9.91
C ALA A 282 2.24 -24.53 -9.36
N GLN A 283 2.48 -23.69 -8.36
CA GLN A 283 3.78 -23.56 -7.70
C GLN A 283 4.21 -24.85 -7.00
N ALA A 284 3.29 -25.54 -6.34
CA ALA A 284 3.58 -26.83 -5.70
C ALA A 284 4.02 -27.92 -6.70
N LEU A 285 3.56 -27.81 -7.96
CA LEU A 285 3.95 -28.68 -9.07
C LEU A 285 5.20 -28.20 -9.83
N GLY A 286 5.79 -27.06 -9.44
CA GLY A 286 7.00 -26.51 -10.06
C GLY A 286 6.76 -25.55 -11.22
N PHE A 287 5.51 -25.11 -11.46
CA PHE A 287 5.19 -24.10 -12.46
C PHE A 287 5.42 -22.68 -11.94
N THR A 288 6.07 -21.85 -12.76
CA THR A 288 6.48 -20.49 -12.40
C THR A 288 5.62 -19.44 -13.09
N GLN A 289 5.89 -18.17 -12.77
CA GLN A 289 5.28 -17.02 -13.45
C GLN A 289 5.41 -17.13 -14.98
N ARG A 290 4.53 -16.43 -15.70
CA ARG A 290 4.31 -16.52 -17.15
C ARG A 290 3.48 -17.73 -17.59
N SER A 291 3.19 -18.66 -16.68
CA SER A 291 2.29 -19.78 -16.96
C SER A 291 0.83 -19.31 -17.07
N ALA A 292 0.10 -19.87 -18.03
CA ALA A 292 -1.34 -19.78 -18.19
C ALA A 292 -2.06 -20.82 -17.34
N ILE A 293 -3.10 -20.37 -16.65
CA ILE A 293 -4.01 -21.22 -15.87
C ILE A 293 -5.43 -20.95 -16.35
N TYR A 294 -6.13 -22.03 -16.71
CA TYR A 294 -7.46 -22.01 -17.28
C TYR A 294 -8.49 -22.31 -16.19
N SER A 295 -9.41 -21.38 -15.95
CA SER A 295 -10.63 -21.71 -15.23
C SER A 295 -11.54 -22.49 -16.17
N ASP A 296 -11.95 -23.68 -15.74
CA ASP A 296 -12.89 -24.52 -16.47
C ASP A 296 -14.33 -24.14 -16.12
N ILE A 297 -15.03 -23.56 -17.10
CA ILE A 297 -16.45 -23.23 -17.03
C ILE A 297 -17.18 -24.03 -18.11
N GLU A 298 -17.84 -25.09 -17.66
CA GLU A 298 -18.59 -26.00 -18.50
C GLU A 298 -19.79 -25.34 -19.19
N ALA A 299 -20.32 -26.02 -20.20
CA ALA A 299 -21.42 -25.48 -21.00
C ALA A 299 -22.65 -25.10 -20.14
N TYR A 300 -23.21 -23.92 -20.42
CA TYR A 300 -24.42 -23.41 -19.77
C TYR A 300 -25.32 -22.66 -20.75
N THR A 301 -26.61 -22.57 -20.43
CA THR A 301 -27.56 -21.74 -21.18
C THR A 301 -27.41 -20.29 -20.76
N SER A 302 -26.87 -19.43 -21.62
CA SER A 302 -26.61 -18.04 -21.28
C SER A 302 -27.90 -17.22 -21.11
N THR A 303 -27.96 -16.48 -20.01
CA THR A 303 -28.94 -15.42 -19.73
C THR A 303 -28.18 -14.16 -19.31
N ALA A 304 -28.82 -12.98 -19.37
CA ALA A 304 -28.15 -11.73 -19.00
C ALA A 304 -27.51 -11.78 -17.59
N ALA A 305 -28.22 -12.32 -16.60
CA ALA A 305 -27.74 -12.46 -15.23
C ALA A 305 -26.62 -13.51 -15.10
N CYS A 306 -26.75 -14.65 -15.79
CA CYS A 306 -25.74 -15.71 -15.76
C CYS A 306 -24.42 -15.23 -16.40
N LYS A 307 -24.52 -14.62 -17.58
CA LYS A 307 -23.41 -13.99 -18.30
C LYS A 307 -22.69 -12.97 -17.44
N ALA A 308 -23.43 -12.05 -16.80
CA ALA A 308 -22.82 -11.02 -15.95
C ALA A 308 -22.00 -11.63 -14.79
N SER A 309 -22.48 -12.73 -14.21
CA SER A 309 -21.79 -13.44 -13.13
C SER A 309 -20.54 -14.18 -13.63
N VAL A 310 -20.64 -14.90 -14.75
CA VAL A 310 -19.51 -15.62 -15.37
C VAL A 310 -18.41 -14.64 -15.80
N LEU A 311 -18.77 -13.55 -16.47
CA LEU A 311 -17.80 -12.52 -16.88
C LEU A 311 -17.16 -11.82 -15.67
N ALA A 312 -17.90 -11.60 -14.58
CA ALA A 312 -17.34 -11.04 -13.35
C ALA A 312 -16.38 -12.02 -12.64
N TYR A 313 -16.74 -13.30 -12.57
CA TYR A 313 -15.88 -14.36 -12.05
C TYR A 313 -14.56 -14.46 -12.84
N LEU A 314 -14.64 -14.57 -14.18
CA LEU A 314 -13.47 -14.63 -15.04
C LEU A 314 -12.64 -13.34 -15.01
N SER A 315 -13.27 -12.19 -14.74
CA SER A 315 -12.56 -10.93 -14.50
C SER A 315 -11.72 -11.01 -13.23
N GLY A 316 -12.30 -11.47 -12.12
CA GLY A 316 -11.59 -11.66 -10.85
C GLY A 316 -10.44 -12.66 -10.97
N TRP A 317 -10.69 -13.79 -11.62
CA TRP A 317 -9.70 -14.83 -11.95
C TRP A 317 -8.51 -14.25 -12.72
N THR A 318 -8.78 -13.54 -13.82
CA THR A 318 -7.73 -12.96 -14.68
C THR A 318 -6.94 -11.86 -13.96
N GLN A 319 -7.62 -10.95 -13.24
CA GLN A 319 -6.96 -9.90 -12.48
C GLN A 319 -5.99 -10.47 -11.44
N GLU A 320 -6.42 -11.50 -10.70
CA GLU A 320 -5.59 -12.11 -9.67
C GLU A 320 -4.36 -12.80 -10.27
N LEU A 321 -4.55 -13.59 -11.33
CA LEU A 321 -3.44 -14.25 -12.03
C LEU A 321 -2.43 -13.23 -12.57
N ASN A 322 -2.89 -12.20 -13.26
CA ASN A 322 -2.03 -11.14 -13.79
C ASN A 322 -1.26 -10.42 -12.68
N SER A 323 -1.91 -10.15 -11.54
CA SER A 323 -1.26 -9.49 -10.40
C SER A 323 -0.09 -10.30 -9.80
N ARG A 324 -0.12 -11.63 -10.01
CA ARG A 324 0.89 -12.60 -9.58
C ARG A 324 1.88 -12.97 -10.69
N GLY A 325 1.73 -12.40 -11.89
CA GLY A 325 2.57 -12.68 -13.05
C GLY A 325 2.19 -13.94 -13.82
N TYR A 326 0.99 -14.48 -13.62
CA TYR A 326 0.42 -15.59 -14.39
C TYR A 326 -0.55 -15.05 -15.46
N VAL A 327 -0.84 -15.90 -16.45
CA VAL A 327 -1.74 -15.59 -17.57
C VAL A 327 -3.13 -16.16 -17.27
N GLY A 328 -4.16 -15.32 -17.38
CA GLY A 328 -5.54 -15.73 -17.15
C GLY A 328 -6.14 -16.42 -18.37
N GLY A 329 -6.34 -17.74 -18.28
CA GLY A 329 -7.07 -18.53 -19.27
C GLY A 329 -8.50 -18.81 -18.83
N ALA A 330 -9.39 -19.01 -19.82
CA ALA A 330 -10.72 -19.57 -19.60
C ALA A 330 -10.92 -20.77 -20.54
N TYR A 331 -11.31 -21.92 -20.00
CA TYR A 331 -11.90 -23.01 -20.77
C TYR A 331 -13.43 -22.86 -20.76
N VAL A 332 -14.04 -22.94 -21.94
CA VAL A 332 -15.48 -22.72 -22.13
C VAL A 332 -16.05 -23.54 -23.29
N GLY A 333 -17.32 -23.93 -23.21
CA GLY A 333 -18.09 -24.31 -24.40
C GLY A 333 -18.20 -23.13 -25.38
N ALA A 334 -17.91 -23.34 -26.67
CA ALA A 334 -17.87 -22.24 -27.64
C ALA A 334 -19.23 -21.55 -27.82
N ALA A 335 -20.33 -22.30 -27.77
CA ALA A 335 -21.69 -21.79 -27.91
C ALA A 335 -22.22 -21.00 -26.70
N SER A 336 -21.56 -21.13 -25.54
CA SER A 336 -21.97 -20.55 -24.26
C SER A 336 -20.95 -19.52 -23.79
N GLY A 337 -19.98 -19.91 -22.95
CA GLY A 337 -18.94 -19.03 -22.44
C GLY A 337 -18.08 -18.42 -23.55
N GLY A 338 -17.84 -19.15 -24.65
CA GLY A 338 -17.14 -18.61 -25.82
C GLY A 338 -17.88 -17.45 -26.48
N ALA A 339 -19.19 -17.61 -26.70
CA ALA A 339 -20.05 -16.55 -27.25
C ALA A 339 -20.18 -15.35 -26.30
N ASP A 340 -20.30 -15.60 -24.98
CA ASP A 340 -20.35 -14.54 -23.97
C ASP A 340 -19.06 -13.73 -23.92
N LEU A 341 -17.89 -14.40 -23.86
CA LEU A 341 -16.58 -13.75 -23.90
C LEU A 341 -16.35 -13.00 -25.21
N ASN A 342 -16.75 -13.58 -26.35
CA ASN A 342 -16.69 -12.92 -27.66
C ASN A 342 -17.49 -11.62 -27.67
N SER A 343 -18.72 -11.64 -27.16
CA SER A 343 -19.58 -10.44 -27.11
C SER A 343 -19.05 -9.35 -26.18
N ALA A 344 -18.26 -9.72 -25.16
CA ALA A 344 -17.66 -8.80 -24.20
C ALA A 344 -16.21 -8.42 -24.54
N TYR A 345 -15.66 -8.85 -25.67
CA TYR A 345 -14.22 -8.79 -25.98
C TYR A 345 -13.60 -7.38 -25.88
N THR A 346 -14.36 -6.35 -26.28
CA THR A 346 -13.96 -4.94 -26.26
C THR A 346 -14.53 -4.17 -25.07
N SER A 347 -15.30 -4.82 -24.20
CA SER A 347 -15.91 -4.18 -23.04
C SER A 347 -14.84 -3.79 -22.02
N THR A 348 -14.95 -2.58 -21.47
CA THR A 348 -14.13 -2.12 -20.34
C THR A 348 -14.74 -2.47 -18.98
N ALA A 349 -15.96 -3.02 -18.95
CA ALA A 349 -16.63 -3.41 -17.72
C ALA A 349 -16.05 -4.70 -17.11
N TYR A 350 -15.43 -5.54 -17.95
CA TYR A 350 -14.87 -6.82 -17.56
C TYR A 350 -13.39 -6.89 -17.93
N THR A 351 -12.59 -7.55 -17.08
CA THR A 351 -11.23 -7.91 -17.45
C THR A 351 -11.29 -9.15 -18.31
N ARG A 352 -10.94 -8.99 -19.58
CA ARG A 352 -10.92 -10.08 -20.55
C ARG A 352 -9.83 -11.09 -20.20
N PRO A 353 -10.10 -12.41 -20.23
CA PRO A 353 -9.07 -13.45 -20.18
C PRO A 353 -8.01 -13.23 -21.25
N ASP A 354 -6.74 -13.44 -20.88
CA ASP A 354 -5.61 -13.33 -21.79
C ASP A 354 -5.64 -14.41 -22.86
N ASN A 355 -6.05 -15.62 -22.48
CA ASN A 355 -6.17 -16.78 -23.36
C ASN A 355 -7.59 -17.37 -23.33
N ILE A 356 -8.01 -17.96 -24.45
CA ILE A 356 -9.26 -18.71 -24.55
C ILE A 356 -8.98 -20.15 -24.98
N TRP A 357 -9.51 -21.10 -24.22
CA TRP A 357 -9.63 -22.49 -24.61
C TRP A 357 -11.12 -22.77 -24.84
N PHE A 358 -11.50 -23.13 -26.06
CA PHE A 358 -12.90 -23.36 -26.39
C PHE A 358 -13.16 -24.76 -26.90
N ALA A 359 -14.25 -25.38 -26.43
CA ALA A 359 -14.75 -26.64 -26.95
C ALA A 359 -15.77 -26.40 -28.07
N HIS A 360 -15.48 -26.92 -29.26
CA HIS A 360 -16.40 -26.92 -30.41
C HIS A 360 -16.17 -28.17 -31.28
N TRP A 361 -16.71 -29.29 -30.80
CA TRP A 361 -16.46 -30.59 -31.38
C TRP A 361 -16.99 -30.70 -32.82
N GLY A 362 -16.23 -31.40 -33.67
CA GLY A 362 -16.56 -31.60 -35.08
C GLY A 362 -16.31 -30.39 -35.98
N SER A 363 -15.80 -29.28 -35.43
CA SER A 363 -15.44 -28.10 -36.22
C SER A 363 -13.99 -28.12 -36.68
N ALA A 364 -13.67 -27.36 -37.73
CA ALA A 364 -12.30 -27.28 -38.24
C ALA A 364 -11.34 -26.73 -37.17
N VAL A 365 -10.17 -27.34 -37.07
CA VAL A 365 -9.13 -27.02 -36.08
C VAL A 365 -8.84 -25.51 -36.05
N GLY A 366 -8.74 -24.94 -34.85
CA GLY A 366 -8.56 -23.50 -34.62
C GLY A 366 -9.77 -22.58 -34.90
N THR A 367 -10.88 -23.07 -35.45
CA THR A 367 -12.03 -22.23 -35.86
C THR A 367 -13.26 -22.45 -34.99
N SER A 368 -14.12 -21.43 -34.88
CA SER A 368 -15.45 -21.54 -34.29
C SER A 368 -16.37 -20.47 -34.85
N ARG A 369 -17.62 -20.83 -35.14
CA ARG A 369 -18.65 -19.87 -35.58
C ARG A 369 -19.13 -18.92 -34.47
N PHE A 370 -18.83 -19.24 -33.21
CA PHE A 370 -19.28 -18.46 -32.05
C PHE A 370 -18.26 -17.41 -31.60
N ILE A 371 -17.00 -17.57 -32.01
CA ILE A 371 -15.88 -16.73 -31.56
C ILE A 371 -15.23 -16.11 -32.79
N ASN A 372 -15.34 -14.78 -32.92
CA ASN A 372 -14.80 -14.02 -34.04
C ASN A 372 -13.31 -14.32 -34.22
N SER A 373 -12.90 -14.66 -35.44
CA SER A 373 -11.52 -15.02 -35.78
C SER A 373 -10.52 -13.87 -35.56
N ALA A 374 -10.99 -12.62 -35.50
CA ALA A 374 -10.16 -11.45 -35.19
C ALA A 374 -9.78 -11.34 -33.70
N TYR A 375 -10.40 -12.13 -32.81
CA TYR A 375 -10.16 -12.08 -31.37
C TYR A 375 -9.18 -13.15 -30.90
N TRP A 376 -8.36 -12.85 -29.89
CA TRP A 376 -7.30 -13.76 -29.37
C TRP A 376 -6.36 -14.28 -30.47
N THR A 377 -6.08 -13.47 -31.49
CA THR A 377 -5.26 -13.83 -32.66
C THR A 377 -3.76 -13.88 -32.35
N ASN A 378 -3.34 -13.27 -31.24
CA ASN A 378 -1.94 -13.19 -30.86
C ASN A 378 -1.43 -14.47 -30.14
N HIS A 379 -1.69 -15.64 -30.73
CA HIS A 379 -1.35 -16.94 -30.14
C HIS A 379 -1.91 -17.06 -28.71
N GLN A 380 -3.24 -16.99 -28.59
CA GLN A 380 -3.98 -16.97 -27.33
C GLN A 380 -5.12 -18.00 -27.34
N ARG A 381 -5.07 -18.99 -28.24
CA ARG A 381 -6.18 -19.91 -28.50
C ARG A 381 -5.78 -21.36 -28.27
N VAL A 382 -6.67 -22.09 -27.61
CA VAL A 382 -6.70 -23.55 -27.59
C VAL A 382 -8.09 -23.98 -28.09
N HIS A 383 -8.15 -24.98 -28.95
CA HIS A 383 -9.40 -25.52 -29.47
C HIS A 383 -9.50 -26.99 -29.10
N GLN A 384 -10.47 -27.35 -28.25
CA GLN A 384 -10.87 -28.74 -28.06
C GLN A 384 -11.85 -29.10 -29.19
N PHE A 385 -11.37 -29.85 -30.18
CA PHE A 385 -12.10 -30.07 -31.44
C PHE A 385 -12.75 -31.46 -31.53
N ALA A 386 -12.44 -32.35 -30.59
CA ALA A 386 -13.14 -33.61 -30.37
C ALA A 386 -13.01 -34.00 -28.90
N GLY A 387 -14.09 -34.50 -28.30
CA GLY A 387 -14.06 -35.03 -26.93
C GLY A 387 -14.46 -36.50 -26.87
N ASP A 388 -14.10 -37.14 -25.76
CA ASP A 388 -14.39 -38.54 -25.42
C ASP A 388 -13.96 -39.55 -26.50
N VAL A 389 -12.80 -39.31 -27.13
CA VAL A 389 -12.28 -40.22 -28.17
C VAL A 389 -11.32 -41.23 -27.57
N SER A 390 -11.51 -42.50 -27.91
CA SER A 390 -10.54 -43.56 -27.62
C SER A 390 -9.49 -43.62 -28.72
N GLU A 391 -8.22 -43.46 -28.35
CA GLU A 391 -7.10 -43.45 -29.28
C GLU A 391 -5.95 -44.30 -28.75
N THR A 392 -5.18 -44.92 -29.66
CA THR A 392 -3.99 -45.72 -29.33
C THR A 392 -2.76 -45.10 -29.95
N ASN A 393 -1.78 -44.73 -29.13
CA ASN A 393 -0.48 -44.23 -29.56
C ASN A 393 0.64 -45.01 -28.89
N GLY A 394 1.67 -45.39 -29.66
CA GLY A 394 2.79 -46.18 -29.15
C GLY A 394 2.36 -47.49 -28.45
N GLY A 395 1.25 -48.10 -28.87
CA GLY A 395 0.69 -49.31 -28.28
C GLY A 395 -0.14 -49.10 -27.00
N VAL A 396 -0.33 -47.87 -26.53
CA VAL A 396 -1.11 -47.56 -25.31
C VAL A 396 -2.41 -46.84 -25.69
N GLN A 397 -3.55 -47.41 -25.28
CA GLN A 397 -4.87 -46.81 -25.49
C GLN A 397 -5.25 -45.87 -24.33
N MET A 398 -5.86 -44.73 -24.65
CA MET A 398 -6.48 -43.82 -23.68
C MET A 398 -7.76 -43.21 -24.23
N SER A 399 -8.68 -42.83 -23.33
CA SER A 399 -9.76 -41.90 -23.63
C SER A 399 -9.27 -40.48 -23.41
N ILE A 400 -9.38 -39.64 -24.43
CA ILE A 400 -8.87 -38.28 -24.42
C ILE A 400 -9.84 -37.31 -25.08
N ASP A 401 -9.64 -36.03 -24.78
CA ASP A 401 -10.15 -34.93 -25.58
C ASP A 401 -9.02 -34.36 -26.44
N ARG A 402 -9.24 -34.24 -27.75
CA ARG A 402 -8.24 -33.73 -28.69
C ARG A 402 -8.27 -32.22 -28.75
N ASN A 403 -7.09 -31.65 -28.58
CA ASN A 403 -6.87 -30.22 -28.54
C ASN A 403 -5.86 -29.77 -29.60
N TYR A 404 -6.03 -28.56 -30.10
CA TYR A 404 -5.00 -27.86 -30.85
C TYR A 404 -4.65 -26.57 -30.14
N VAL A 405 -3.37 -26.40 -29.82
CA VAL A 405 -2.82 -25.27 -29.08
C VAL A 405 -2.19 -24.30 -30.05
N ASN A 406 -2.39 -23.01 -29.83
CA ASN A 406 -1.62 -21.94 -30.43
C ASN A 406 -1.38 -20.85 -29.37
N LEU A 407 -0.31 -21.02 -28.61
CA LEU A 407 0.03 -20.20 -27.45
C LEU A 407 1.48 -19.71 -27.52
N THR A 408 1.71 -18.51 -26.98
CA THR A 408 3.04 -18.09 -26.57
C THR A 408 3.03 -17.59 -25.13
N ALA A 409 4.10 -17.88 -24.39
CA ALA A 409 4.33 -17.27 -23.09
C ALA A 409 4.51 -15.73 -23.23
N PRO A 410 4.09 -14.94 -22.23
CA PRO A 410 4.41 -13.52 -22.17
C PRO A 410 5.92 -13.30 -21.98
N PRO A 411 6.43 -12.07 -22.23
CA PRO A 411 7.85 -11.78 -22.10
C PRO A 411 8.33 -11.96 -20.65
N PRO A 412 9.64 -12.24 -20.43
CA PRO A 412 10.23 -12.16 -19.11
C PRO A 412 10.10 -10.74 -18.52
N PRO A 413 10.09 -10.60 -17.19
CA PRO A 413 10.13 -9.29 -16.55
C PRO A 413 11.45 -8.56 -16.80
N VAL A 414 11.50 -7.27 -16.47
CA VAL A 414 12.78 -6.56 -16.37
C VAL A 414 13.62 -7.13 -15.22
N THR A 415 14.93 -6.89 -15.26
CA THR A 415 15.84 -7.16 -14.13
C THR A 415 16.45 -5.88 -13.59
N SER A 416 17.09 -5.94 -12.41
CA SER A 416 17.77 -4.79 -11.78
C SER A 416 16.88 -3.55 -11.64
N PHE A 417 15.58 -3.74 -11.37
CA PHE A 417 14.66 -2.63 -11.15
C PHE A 417 15.00 -1.94 -9.83
N SER A 418 15.36 -0.66 -9.92
CA SER A 418 15.82 0.12 -8.77
C SER A 418 15.24 1.54 -8.81
N VAL A 419 15.17 2.15 -7.64
CA VAL A 419 14.74 3.54 -7.48
C VAL A 419 15.74 4.29 -6.61
N SER A 420 16.11 5.50 -7.03
CA SER A 420 16.89 6.45 -6.25
C SER A 420 16.05 7.70 -6.03
N GLY A 421 15.90 8.09 -4.77
CA GLY A 421 15.14 9.29 -4.41
C GLY A 421 15.97 10.55 -4.55
N GLY A 422 15.32 11.58 -5.06
CA GLY A 422 15.73 12.98 -4.97
C GLY A 422 14.72 13.77 -4.15
N VAL A 423 14.88 15.09 -4.09
CA VAL A 423 13.87 15.97 -3.50
C VAL A 423 12.72 16.12 -4.48
N ALA A 424 11.52 15.74 -4.05
CA ALA A 424 10.32 15.75 -4.91
C ALA A 424 10.49 14.98 -6.24
N ALA A 425 11.42 14.03 -6.30
CA ALA A 425 11.73 13.30 -7.51
C ALA A 425 12.22 11.87 -7.20
N ALA A 426 12.07 10.96 -8.16
CA ALA A 426 12.57 9.61 -8.10
C ALA A 426 13.11 9.18 -9.46
N THR A 427 14.35 8.71 -9.51
CA THR A 427 14.95 8.12 -10.71
C THR A 427 14.79 6.61 -10.65
N LEU A 428 14.05 6.06 -11.60
CA LEU A 428 13.80 4.64 -11.79
C LEU A 428 14.74 4.10 -12.87
N ARG A 429 15.31 2.91 -12.66
CA ARG A 429 16.23 2.23 -13.58
C ARG A 429 15.89 0.76 -13.68
N TRP A 430 15.99 0.18 -14.87
CA TRP A 430 15.75 -1.23 -15.12
C TRP A 430 16.57 -1.76 -16.30
N THR A 431 16.79 -3.07 -16.32
CA THR A 431 17.42 -3.79 -17.44
C THR A 431 16.34 -4.51 -18.23
N LYS A 432 16.29 -4.24 -19.55
CA LYS A 432 15.33 -4.86 -20.46
C LYS A 432 15.66 -6.36 -20.63
N PRO A 433 14.65 -7.24 -20.73
CA PRO A 433 14.91 -8.66 -20.97
C PRO A 433 15.59 -8.87 -22.33
N ALA A 434 16.58 -9.76 -22.37
CA ALA A 434 17.20 -10.20 -23.61
C ALA A 434 16.19 -11.00 -24.47
N ASN A 435 16.45 -11.09 -25.78
CA ASN A 435 15.65 -11.88 -26.73
C ASN A 435 14.15 -11.58 -26.72
N THR A 436 13.76 -10.38 -26.29
CA THR A 436 12.37 -9.91 -26.30
C THR A 436 12.28 -8.74 -27.27
N THR A 437 11.47 -8.89 -28.32
CA THR A 437 11.09 -7.75 -29.16
C THR A 437 10.18 -6.85 -28.34
N LEU A 438 10.76 -5.79 -27.78
CA LEU A 438 10.06 -4.87 -26.87
C LEU A 438 8.99 -4.09 -27.63
N GLY A 439 7.77 -4.11 -27.11
CA GLY A 439 6.74 -3.13 -27.48
C GLY A 439 6.82 -1.91 -26.57
N GLN A 440 6.78 -2.14 -25.25
CA GLN A 440 6.73 -1.06 -24.26
C GLN A 440 7.18 -1.53 -22.87
N ILE A 441 7.78 -0.61 -22.10
CA ILE A 441 7.93 -0.67 -20.65
C ILE A 441 6.84 0.21 -20.03
N MET A 442 6.11 -0.36 -19.08
CA MET A 442 5.01 0.30 -18.38
C MET A 442 5.38 0.39 -16.89
N VAL A 443 5.41 1.60 -16.33
CA VAL A 443 5.64 1.81 -14.89
C VAL A 443 4.42 2.45 -14.27
N ARG A 444 3.92 1.85 -13.18
CA ARG A 444 2.85 2.40 -12.35
C ARG A 444 3.36 2.67 -10.94
N SER A 445 2.77 3.64 -10.27
CA SER A 445 3.03 3.94 -8.86
C SER A 445 1.76 4.07 -8.03
N ALA A 446 1.89 3.80 -6.74
CA ALA A 446 0.92 4.16 -5.71
C ALA A 446 1.61 4.82 -4.52
N VAL A 447 0.91 5.72 -3.84
CA VAL A 447 1.37 6.27 -2.55
C VAL A 447 1.27 5.16 -1.49
N GLY A 448 2.28 5.08 -0.63
CA GLY A 448 2.39 4.07 0.42
C GLY A 448 3.39 2.96 0.05
N SER A 449 3.17 1.77 0.60
CA SER A 449 4.08 0.62 0.47
C SER A 449 3.58 -0.47 -0.48
N THR A 450 2.34 -0.38 -0.95
CA THR A 450 1.71 -1.42 -1.77
C THR A 450 1.75 -1.03 -3.24
N PRO A 451 2.45 -1.79 -4.11
CA PRO A 451 2.51 -1.49 -5.53
C PRO A 451 1.15 -1.70 -6.21
N PRO A 452 0.85 -0.99 -7.31
CA PRO A 452 -0.34 -1.25 -8.10
C PRO A 452 -0.37 -2.71 -8.60
N PRO A 453 -1.47 -3.45 -8.41
CA PRO A 453 -1.50 -4.88 -8.75
C PRO A 453 -1.46 -5.15 -10.26
N LEU A 454 -1.91 -4.21 -11.10
CA LEU A 454 -2.12 -4.39 -12.54
C LEU A 454 -1.46 -3.25 -13.33
N ALA A 455 -1.12 -3.52 -14.59
CA ALA A 455 -0.53 -2.54 -15.49
C ALA A 455 -1.51 -1.40 -15.88
N THR A 456 -2.76 -1.48 -15.45
CA THR A 456 -3.84 -0.49 -15.64
C THR A 456 -4.25 0.22 -14.34
N SER A 457 -3.70 -0.15 -13.19
CA SER A 457 -4.02 0.47 -11.90
C SER A 457 -2.94 1.43 -11.40
N GLY A 458 -3.29 2.31 -10.47
CA GLY A 458 -2.39 3.32 -9.92
C GLY A 458 -2.10 4.47 -10.89
N THR A 459 -1.12 5.30 -10.54
CA THR A 459 -0.68 6.44 -11.35
C THR A 459 0.23 5.96 -12.47
N SER A 460 0.00 6.43 -13.70
CA SER A 460 0.91 6.23 -14.84
C SER A 460 2.20 7.02 -14.65
N VAL A 461 3.34 6.35 -14.51
CA VAL A 461 4.64 7.02 -14.36
C VAL A 461 5.40 7.06 -15.68
N TYR A 462 5.46 5.93 -16.39
CA TYR A 462 6.20 5.82 -17.64
C TYR A 462 5.55 4.82 -18.59
N ASN A 463 5.55 5.14 -19.88
CA ASN A 463 5.06 4.30 -20.98
C ASN A 463 5.94 4.55 -22.21
N GLY A 464 6.98 3.74 -22.42
CA GLY A 464 7.94 3.93 -23.52
C GLY A 464 8.97 2.81 -23.61
N SER A 465 10.14 3.03 -24.23
CA SER A 465 11.15 1.99 -24.51
C SER A 465 12.50 2.18 -23.81
N ALA A 466 12.64 3.23 -23.00
CA ALA A 466 13.86 3.54 -22.26
C ALA A 466 14.14 2.54 -21.13
N SER A 467 15.35 2.58 -20.59
CA SER A 467 15.83 1.82 -19.41
C SER A 467 15.91 2.66 -18.13
N LEU A 468 15.52 3.94 -18.21
CA LEU A 468 15.53 4.89 -17.11
C LEU A 468 14.41 5.91 -17.30
N PHE A 469 13.82 6.35 -16.18
CA PHE A 469 12.92 7.49 -16.14
C PHE A 469 12.99 8.22 -14.79
N THR A 470 12.92 9.55 -14.81
CA THR A 470 12.85 10.37 -13.58
C THR A 470 11.45 10.94 -13.41
N GLN A 471 10.74 10.47 -12.40
CA GLN A 471 9.49 11.07 -11.97
C GLN A 471 9.78 12.31 -11.11
N THR A 472 9.05 13.39 -11.35
CA THR A 472 9.11 14.63 -10.55
C THR A 472 7.75 14.93 -9.91
N GLY A 473 7.70 15.92 -9.02
CA GLY A 473 6.46 16.34 -8.35
C GLY A 473 6.03 15.41 -7.22
N LEU A 474 6.95 14.61 -6.68
CA LEU A 474 6.65 13.76 -5.52
C LEU A 474 6.46 14.62 -4.27
N SER A 475 5.46 14.27 -3.46
CA SER A 475 5.19 14.95 -2.21
C SER A 475 6.29 14.65 -1.19
N ASN A 476 6.67 15.69 -0.44
CA ASN A 476 7.52 15.51 0.73
C ASN A 476 6.82 14.59 1.77
N SER A 477 7.59 13.86 2.56
CA SER A 477 7.06 13.01 3.63
C SER A 477 6.01 11.99 3.15
N ALA A 478 6.14 11.46 1.93
CA ALA A 478 5.36 10.34 1.42
C ALA A 478 6.27 9.19 0.97
N SER A 479 5.81 7.95 1.12
CA SER A 479 6.43 6.77 0.49
C SER A 479 5.70 6.42 -0.80
N TYR A 480 6.39 5.75 -1.71
CA TYR A 480 5.83 5.31 -2.98
C TYR A 480 6.23 3.87 -3.27
N ALA A 481 5.31 3.10 -3.83
CA ALA A 481 5.57 1.79 -4.36
C ALA A 481 5.38 1.81 -5.87
N TYR A 482 6.33 1.22 -6.59
CA TYR A 482 6.35 1.15 -8.04
C TYR A 482 6.27 -0.30 -8.49
N ARG A 483 5.58 -0.54 -9.60
CA ARG A 483 5.66 -1.79 -10.35
C ARG A 483 5.93 -1.50 -11.81
N VAL A 484 6.81 -2.29 -12.41
CA VAL A 484 7.18 -2.19 -13.82
C VAL A 484 6.84 -3.49 -14.54
N TRP A 485 6.32 -3.37 -15.76
CA TRP A 485 5.99 -4.49 -16.65
C TRP A 485 6.67 -4.32 -18.00
N VAL A 486 6.94 -5.46 -18.64
CA VAL A 486 7.35 -5.53 -20.05
C VAL A 486 6.13 -5.93 -20.87
N LYS A 487 5.84 -5.16 -21.91
CA LYS A 487 4.91 -5.51 -22.97
C LYS A 487 5.72 -5.80 -24.24
N ASP A 488 5.56 -6.98 -24.82
CA ASP A 488 6.21 -7.30 -26.08
C ASP A 488 5.54 -6.60 -27.28
N SER A 489 6.17 -6.68 -28.46
CA SER A 489 5.63 -6.07 -29.68
C SER A 489 4.31 -6.66 -30.14
N LYS A 490 3.94 -7.85 -29.65
CA LYS A 490 2.66 -8.49 -29.93
C LYS A 490 1.58 -8.09 -28.93
N GLY A 491 1.96 -7.42 -27.85
CA GLY A 491 1.07 -6.86 -26.84
C GLY A 491 0.88 -7.71 -25.59
N LYS A 492 1.63 -8.81 -25.42
CA LYS A 492 1.58 -9.61 -24.18
C LYS A 492 2.36 -8.94 -23.08
N ILE A 493 1.80 -8.97 -21.87
CA ILE A 493 2.38 -8.33 -20.68
C ILE A 493 2.97 -9.42 -19.79
N GLY A 494 4.26 -9.29 -19.48
CA GLY A 494 4.99 -10.17 -18.58
C GLY A 494 4.68 -9.92 -17.09
N PRO A 495 5.33 -10.66 -16.18
CA PRO A 495 5.24 -10.42 -14.75
C PRO A 495 5.69 -9.00 -14.37
N GLY A 496 5.07 -8.44 -13.33
CA GLY A 496 5.47 -7.16 -12.76
C GLY A 496 6.63 -7.31 -11.78
N VAL A 497 7.52 -6.31 -11.73
CA VAL A 497 8.61 -6.24 -10.75
C VAL A 497 8.43 -4.99 -9.89
N ASP A 498 8.61 -5.16 -8.58
CA ASP A 498 8.36 -4.12 -7.60
C ASP A 498 9.63 -3.42 -7.13
N VAL A 499 9.52 -2.13 -6.84
CA VAL A 499 10.51 -1.42 -6.02
C VAL A 499 9.80 -0.40 -5.13
N ARG A 500 10.33 -0.20 -3.93
CA ARG A 500 9.77 0.76 -2.96
C ARG A 500 10.73 1.94 -2.77
N LEU A 501 10.14 3.13 -2.75
CA LEU A 501 10.79 4.37 -2.37
C LEU A 501 10.24 4.81 -1.02
N VAL A 502 11.07 4.73 0.02
CA VAL A 502 10.69 5.12 1.37
C VAL A 502 10.79 6.63 1.51
N GLY A 503 9.71 7.26 1.95
CA GLY A 503 9.73 8.68 2.28
C GLY A 503 10.69 9.00 3.43
N SER A 504 11.20 10.22 3.47
CA SER A 504 11.93 10.73 4.63
C SER A 504 11.32 12.04 5.13
N LYS A 505 11.65 12.40 6.36
CA LYS A 505 11.28 13.67 7.00
C LYS A 505 12.50 14.27 7.69
N ALA A 506 12.58 15.60 7.67
CA ALA A 506 13.56 16.38 8.41
C ALA A 506 12.84 17.38 9.32
N THR A 507 13.27 17.49 10.57
CA THR A 507 12.79 18.54 11.49
C THR A 507 13.63 19.82 11.33
N ILE A 508 13.17 20.90 11.95
CA ILE A 508 14.01 22.09 12.19
C ILE A 508 13.85 22.52 13.65
N GLY A 509 14.96 22.65 14.34
CA GLY A 509 15.06 23.21 15.68
C GLY A 509 15.98 24.42 15.67
N ALA A 510 15.67 25.42 16.49
CA ALA A 510 16.51 26.59 16.73
C ALA A 510 16.57 26.86 18.22
N SER A 511 17.76 27.16 18.76
CA SER A 511 17.93 27.48 20.18
C SER A 511 17.26 28.80 20.59
N ALA A 512 16.98 29.68 19.63
CA ALA A 512 16.25 30.93 19.84
C ALA A 512 15.54 31.34 18.53
N ALA A 513 14.38 31.99 18.63
CA ALA A 513 13.66 32.56 17.48
C ALA A 513 14.19 33.95 17.07
N SER A 514 14.91 34.61 17.98
CA SER A 514 15.58 35.87 17.72
C SER A 514 16.91 35.95 18.46
N ILE A 515 17.83 36.72 17.89
CA ILE A 515 19.15 36.98 18.46
C ILE A 515 19.48 38.47 18.35
N MET A 516 20.40 38.93 19.20
CA MET A 516 21.05 40.22 18.98
C MET A 516 22.04 40.10 17.82
N TYR A 517 22.27 41.17 17.08
CA TYR A 517 23.30 41.25 16.04
C TYR A 517 24.66 40.81 16.60
N THR A 518 25.42 40.05 15.80
CA THR A 518 26.64 39.28 16.18
C THR A 518 26.42 38.07 17.09
N GLY A 519 25.21 37.90 17.65
CA GLY A 519 24.83 36.71 18.40
C GLY A 519 24.83 35.44 17.56
N ALA A 520 24.80 34.30 18.23
CA ALA A 520 24.73 32.99 17.61
C ALA A 520 23.42 32.29 17.92
N VAL A 521 22.91 31.52 16.97
CA VAL A 521 21.81 30.58 17.14
C VAL A 521 22.28 29.18 16.75
N THR A 522 21.96 28.16 17.56
CA THR A 522 22.20 26.78 17.19
C THR A 522 20.99 26.27 16.43
N LEU A 523 21.19 25.83 15.19
CA LEU A 523 20.18 25.18 14.37
C LEU A 523 20.41 23.67 14.37
N SER A 524 19.35 22.90 14.47
CA SER A 524 19.40 21.44 14.48
C SER A 524 18.33 20.81 13.62
N THR A 525 18.54 19.56 13.24
CA THR A 525 17.57 18.72 12.54
C THR A 525 17.74 17.27 12.96
N ALA A 526 16.64 16.54 12.98
CA ALA A 526 16.61 15.09 12.99
C ALA A 526 16.02 14.60 11.67
N VAL A 527 16.75 13.74 10.97
CA VAL A 527 16.32 13.15 9.70
C VAL A 527 16.03 11.66 9.89
N SER A 528 14.84 11.23 9.46
CA SER A 528 14.43 9.83 9.53
C SER A 528 13.61 9.43 8.31
N ARG A 529 13.61 8.12 8.02
CA ARG A 529 12.62 7.51 7.13
C ARG A 529 11.24 7.51 7.79
N LEU A 530 10.20 7.37 6.98
CA LEU A 530 8.82 7.28 7.45
C LEU A 530 8.47 5.91 8.06
N ASP A 531 9.29 4.88 7.83
CA ASP A 531 9.19 3.60 8.52
C ASP A 531 9.94 3.56 9.87
N GLY A 532 10.32 4.74 10.39
CA GLY A 532 10.88 4.90 11.73
C GLY A 532 12.39 4.84 11.82
N VAL A 533 13.08 4.36 10.78
CA VAL A 533 14.55 4.24 10.75
C VAL A 533 15.21 5.62 10.72
N LYS A 534 16.12 5.88 11.66
CA LYS A 534 16.95 7.10 11.68
C LYS A 534 18.00 7.04 10.57
N LEU A 535 18.21 8.16 9.88
CA LEU A 535 19.21 8.23 8.81
C LEU A 535 20.55 8.68 9.39
N ALA A 536 21.36 7.72 9.82
CA ALA A 536 22.70 7.95 10.37
C ALA A 536 23.78 7.98 9.27
N GLY A 537 24.82 8.80 9.46
CA GLY A 537 25.97 8.87 8.55
C GLY A 537 25.65 9.48 7.18
N VAL A 538 24.48 10.11 7.01
CA VAL A 538 24.08 10.70 5.72
C VAL A 538 24.38 12.20 5.67
N PRO A 539 24.66 12.77 4.49
CA PRO A 539 24.82 14.22 4.34
C PRO A 539 23.47 14.93 4.45
N VAL A 540 23.39 15.90 5.34
CA VAL A 540 22.24 16.80 5.54
C VAL A 540 22.71 18.23 5.28
N VAL A 541 21.98 18.95 4.45
CA VAL A 541 22.36 20.28 3.96
C VAL A 541 21.54 21.34 4.68
N LEU A 542 22.21 22.37 5.22
CA LEU A 542 21.57 23.57 5.73
C LEU A 542 21.51 24.62 4.61
N TYR A 543 20.33 25.19 4.40
CA TYR A 543 20.09 26.28 3.49
C TYR A 543 19.71 27.53 4.27
N SER A 544 20.08 28.70 3.75
CA SER A 544 19.70 30.00 4.28
C SER A 544 19.18 30.93 3.19
N LYS A 545 18.38 31.91 3.58
CA LYS A 545 18.07 33.09 2.78
C LYS A 545 17.75 34.26 3.70
N ALA A 546 18.19 35.47 3.34
CA ALA A 546 17.72 36.67 4.05
C ALA A 546 16.19 36.75 3.99
N LYS A 547 15.56 37.36 5.00
CA LYS A 547 14.09 37.51 5.12
C LYS A 547 13.47 38.12 3.86
N THR A 548 14.17 39.06 3.25
CA THR A 548 13.79 39.79 2.03
C THR A 548 14.16 39.08 0.74
N ALA A 549 14.98 38.02 0.81
CA ALA A 549 15.45 37.28 -0.34
C ALA A 549 14.46 36.18 -0.79
N SER A 550 14.43 35.95 -2.10
CA SER A 550 13.65 34.87 -2.73
C SER A 550 14.45 33.58 -2.94
N LYS A 551 15.77 33.68 -3.12
CA LYS A 551 16.66 32.55 -3.41
C LYS A 551 17.30 31.98 -2.15
N TRP A 552 17.33 30.65 -2.06
CA TRP A 552 18.06 29.91 -1.03
C TRP A 552 19.52 29.69 -1.46
N SER A 553 20.44 29.82 -0.51
CA SER A 553 21.85 29.47 -0.64
C SER A 553 22.22 28.34 0.32
N THR A 554 23.17 27.49 -0.08
CA THR A 554 23.72 26.45 0.80
C THR A 554 24.65 27.08 1.83
N VAL A 555 24.39 26.83 3.12
CA VAL A 555 25.29 27.18 4.22
C VAL A 555 26.40 26.14 4.36
N GLY A 556 26.02 24.85 4.29
CA GLY A 556 26.96 23.75 4.42
C GLY A 556 26.27 22.39 4.38
N SER A 557 27.07 21.33 4.25
CA SER A 557 26.64 19.94 4.36
C SER A 557 27.30 19.30 5.57
N PHE A 558 26.52 18.56 6.35
CA PHE A 558 26.91 18.02 7.63
C PHE A 558 26.45 16.56 7.72
N THR A 559 27.30 15.70 8.28
CA THR A 559 26.98 14.27 8.43
C THR A 559 26.15 14.05 9.69
N SER A 560 25.03 13.33 9.56
CA SER A 560 24.18 12.97 10.69
C SER A 560 24.84 11.94 11.61
N ASN A 561 24.60 12.05 12.92
CA ASN A 561 25.04 11.07 13.90
C ASN A 561 24.18 9.80 13.89
N ALA A 562 24.46 8.85 14.80
CA ALA A 562 23.72 7.58 14.93
C ALA A 562 22.20 7.76 15.13
N SER A 563 21.76 8.87 15.71
CA SER A 563 20.35 9.20 15.92
C SER A 563 19.72 9.96 14.75
N GLY A 564 20.46 10.16 13.66
CA GLY A 564 20.06 10.94 12.49
C GLY A 564 20.03 12.44 12.76
N VAL A 565 20.76 12.94 13.76
CA VAL A 565 20.75 14.34 14.18
C VAL A 565 21.98 15.08 13.67
N VAL A 566 21.77 16.33 13.26
CA VAL A 566 22.80 17.31 12.92
C VAL A 566 22.50 18.61 13.68
N SER A 567 23.55 19.33 14.10
CA SER A 567 23.42 20.70 14.60
C SER A 567 24.62 21.56 14.22
N THR A 568 24.41 22.87 14.06
CA THR A 568 25.46 23.85 13.76
C THR A 568 25.08 25.24 14.27
N ALA A 569 26.07 26.03 14.70
CA ALA A 569 25.89 27.40 15.14
C ALA A 569 25.97 28.38 13.96
N GLN A 570 25.03 29.32 13.89
CA GLN A 570 24.92 30.33 12.84
C GLN A 570 24.90 31.73 13.43
N LYS A 571 25.55 32.69 12.75
CA LYS A 571 25.61 34.10 13.13
C LYS A 571 25.10 34.99 12.00
N PRO A 572 23.79 34.98 11.69
CA PRO A 572 23.27 35.79 10.60
C PRO A 572 23.43 37.29 10.88
N ALA A 573 23.86 38.04 9.87
CA ALA A 573 23.99 39.50 9.98
C ALA A 573 22.63 40.22 9.88
N VAL A 574 21.65 39.61 9.22
CA VAL A 574 20.28 40.11 9.01
C VAL A 574 19.28 39.01 9.38
N SER A 575 18.01 39.35 9.58
CA SER A 575 16.95 38.35 9.81
C SER A 575 16.94 37.34 8.66
N THR A 576 17.08 36.06 8.98
CA THR A 576 17.41 35.00 8.01
C THR A 576 16.53 33.79 8.23
N SER A 577 15.92 33.28 7.15
CA SER A 577 15.23 31.99 7.14
C SER A 577 16.22 30.87 6.88
N TYR A 578 16.07 29.76 7.61
CA TYR A 578 16.86 28.55 7.47
C TYR A 578 15.99 27.34 7.19
N MET A 579 16.54 26.37 6.47
CA MET A 579 15.86 25.11 6.14
C MET A 579 16.89 23.99 6.07
N TRP A 580 16.57 22.84 6.65
CA TRP A 580 17.37 21.63 6.52
C TRP A 580 16.85 20.76 5.38
N GLY A 581 17.75 20.03 4.73
CA GLY A 581 17.40 19.12 3.65
C GLY A 581 18.27 17.88 3.60
N TYR A 582 17.63 16.74 3.36
CA TYR A 582 18.30 15.52 2.94
C TYR A 582 17.97 15.29 1.46
N ASN A 583 18.98 15.05 0.63
CA ASN A 583 18.78 15.04 -0.82
C ASN A 583 18.24 13.70 -1.38
N GLY A 584 18.08 12.68 -0.53
CA GLY A 584 17.67 11.35 -0.95
C GLY A 584 18.86 10.44 -1.27
N ALA A 585 18.58 9.16 -1.48
CA ALA A 585 19.54 8.13 -1.88
C ALA A 585 18.81 6.95 -2.54
N ALA A 586 19.54 5.87 -2.82
CA ALA A 586 18.93 4.61 -3.24
C ALA A 586 17.82 4.19 -2.25
N GLY A 587 16.61 3.97 -2.77
CA GLY A 587 15.44 3.54 -1.98
C GLY A 587 14.86 4.56 -1.01
N VAL A 588 15.40 5.79 -0.89
CA VAL A 588 14.93 6.81 0.06
C VAL A 588 14.71 8.16 -0.60
N LEU A 589 13.48 8.68 -0.52
CA LEU A 589 13.10 10.00 -1.06
C LEU A 589 13.79 11.11 -0.26
N GLY A 590 14.23 12.17 -0.96
CA GLY A 590 14.74 13.38 -0.33
C GLY A 590 13.65 14.19 0.35
N THR A 591 14.03 15.02 1.31
CA THR A 591 13.11 15.85 2.10
C THR A 591 13.68 17.24 2.33
N ARG A 592 12.78 18.16 2.65
CA ARG A 592 13.06 19.49 3.17
C ARG A 592 12.26 19.69 4.45
N SER A 593 12.86 20.31 5.45
CA SER A 593 12.13 20.76 6.64
C SER A 593 11.25 21.97 6.30
N ALA A 594 10.38 22.36 7.23
CA ALA A 594 9.86 23.73 7.23
C ALA A 594 11.01 24.74 7.33
N ALA A 595 10.75 25.99 6.92
CA ALA A 595 11.68 27.08 7.10
C ALA A 595 11.49 27.73 8.48
N ALA A 596 12.58 27.96 9.22
CA ALA A 596 12.58 28.71 10.47
C ALA A 596 13.18 30.11 10.24
N LEU A 597 12.44 31.16 10.58
CA LEU A 597 12.93 32.54 10.52
C LEU A 597 13.58 32.92 11.85
N ILE A 598 14.86 33.29 11.79
CA ILE A 598 15.60 33.84 12.93
C ILE A 598 15.64 35.36 12.76
N GLN A 599 14.98 36.07 13.67
CA GLN A 599 14.99 37.54 13.68
C GLN A 599 16.32 38.05 14.27
N VAL A 600 16.92 39.05 13.64
CA VAL A 600 18.11 39.71 14.17
C VAL A 600 17.72 41.10 14.68
N HIS A 601 17.88 41.32 15.98
CA HIS A 601 17.71 42.62 16.60
C HIS A 601 19.05 43.37 16.62
N PRO A 602 19.12 44.61 16.13
CA PRO A 602 20.30 45.44 16.34
C PRO A 602 20.52 45.69 17.84
N ALA A 603 21.78 45.84 18.23
CA ALA A 603 22.13 46.32 19.56
C ALA A 603 21.98 47.84 19.63
N LEU A 604 21.11 48.32 20.51
CA LEU A 604 20.87 49.74 20.73
C LEU A 604 21.34 50.12 22.14
N SER A 605 22.32 51.01 22.23
CA SER A 605 22.83 51.55 23.49
C SER A 605 22.21 52.90 23.80
N ALA A 606 22.08 53.26 25.08
CA ALA A 606 21.77 54.62 25.51
C ALA A 606 22.61 55.00 26.73
N TYR A 607 23.09 56.24 26.72
CA TYR A 607 23.84 56.90 27.78
C TYR A 607 23.17 58.24 28.06
N LEU A 608 22.93 58.54 29.34
CA LEU A 608 22.32 59.78 29.80
C LEU A 608 23.34 60.52 30.66
N THR A 609 23.69 61.74 30.28
CA THR A 609 24.67 62.53 31.04
C THR A 609 24.38 64.05 30.97
N PRO A 610 24.33 64.74 32.14
CA PRO A 610 24.29 64.17 33.49
C PRO A 610 22.91 63.52 33.79
N GLY A 611 22.87 62.53 34.69
CA GLY A 611 21.62 61.87 35.13
C GLY A 611 20.75 62.71 36.07
N ALA A 612 21.26 63.85 36.53
CA ALA A 612 20.53 64.83 37.34
C ALA A 612 20.88 66.25 36.90
N ILE A 613 19.89 67.14 36.85
CA ILE A 613 20.02 68.54 36.42
C ILE A 613 19.15 69.46 37.27
N LYS A 614 19.49 70.76 37.32
CA LYS A 614 18.58 71.79 37.84
C LYS A 614 17.49 72.12 36.82
N LEU A 615 16.30 72.51 37.28
CA LEU A 615 15.24 73.00 36.38
C LEU A 615 15.77 74.12 35.47
N GLY A 616 15.52 74.01 34.17
CA GLY A 616 15.98 74.95 33.15
C GLY A 616 17.33 74.58 32.49
N ALA A 617 18.10 73.65 33.06
CA ALA A 617 19.28 73.08 32.42
C ALA A 617 18.91 71.95 31.43
N SER A 618 19.87 71.55 30.61
CA SER A 618 19.73 70.46 29.63
C SER A 618 20.62 69.28 29.98
N THR A 619 20.18 68.07 29.64
CA THR A 619 20.98 66.85 29.66
C THR A 619 21.03 66.22 28.27
N LEU A 620 22.04 65.40 28.00
CA LEU A 620 22.19 64.69 26.74
C LEU A 620 21.87 63.21 26.92
N LEU A 621 20.94 62.70 26.10
CA LEU A 621 20.76 61.27 25.90
C LEU A 621 21.28 60.88 24.53
N TYR A 622 22.34 60.08 24.48
CA TYR A 622 22.97 59.66 23.23
C TYR A 622 23.26 58.16 23.22
N GLY A 623 23.58 57.61 22.05
CA GLY A 623 23.84 56.19 21.90
C GLY A 623 24.18 55.81 20.47
N TYR A 624 24.21 54.50 20.22
CA TYR A 624 24.47 53.94 18.89
C TYR A 624 23.60 52.70 18.63
N LEU A 625 23.23 52.51 17.37
CA LEU A 625 22.61 51.29 16.84
C LEU A 625 23.67 50.48 16.08
N ASN A 626 23.80 49.18 16.38
CA ASN A 626 24.70 48.25 15.71
C ASN A 626 23.93 47.02 15.17
N PRO A 627 23.91 46.74 13.86
CA PRO A 627 24.68 47.42 12.82
C PRO A 627 24.18 48.84 12.53
N PRO A 628 25.02 49.73 11.97
CA PRO A 628 24.60 51.08 11.61
C PRO A 628 23.49 51.09 10.55
N HIS A 629 22.42 51.84 10.80
CA HIS A 629 21.31 52.06 9.85
C HIS A 629 21.19 53.55 9.52
N ALA A 630 22.16 54.06 8.77
CA ALA A 630 22.28 55.48 8.45
C ALA A 630 20.98 56.06 7.86
N GLY A 631 20.59 57.26 8.32
CA GLY A 631 19.40 57.95 7.83
C GLY A 631 18.05 57.42 8.35
N THR A 632 18.04 56.29 9.05
CA THR A 632 16.84 55.79 9.75
C THR A 632 16.60 56.57 11.04
N THR A 633 15.40 56.43 11.62
CA THR A 633 14.93 57.27 12.74
C THR A 633 15.05 56.53 14.08
N ALA A 634 15.72 57.16 15.05
CA ALA A 634 15.64 56.82 16.46
C ALA A 634 14.56 57.68 17.14
N TYR A 635 13.75 57.07 18.00
CA TYR A 635 12.62 57.69 18.66
C TYR A 635 12.93 57.83 20.16
N LEU A 636 13.01 59.06 20.66
CA LEU A 636 13.06 59.30 22.10
C LEU A 636 11.63 59.23 22.67
N GLN A 637 11.44 58.36 23.65
CA GLN A 637 10.17 58.22 24.36
C GLN A 637 10.36 58.49 25.85
N ARG A 638 9.32 59.04 26.49
CA ARG A 638 9.25 59.27 27.93
C ARG A 638 8.10 58.48 28.52
N ARG A 639 8.28 57.91 29.70
CA ARG A 639 7.22 57.22 30.43
C ARG A 639 6.25 58.24 31.01
N SER A 640 4.96 58.03 30.80
CA SER A 640 3.85 58.84 31.35
C SER A 640 2.82 57.88 31.94
N GLY A 641 2.79 57.75 33.26
CA GLY A 641 2.04 56.68 33.92
C GLY A 641 2.52 55.30 33.46
N THR A 642 1.62 54.48 32.92
CA THR A 642 1.92 53.14 32.38
C THR A 642 2.29 53.14 30.90
N THR A 643 2.18 54.27 30.20
CA THR A 643 2.41 54.35 28.75
C THR A 643 3.72 55.07 28.41
N TRP A 644 4.19 54.86 27.19
CA TRP A 644 5.34 55.58 26.63
C TRP A 644 4.84 56.60 25.61
N VAL A 645 5.17 57.87 25.84
CA VAL A 645 4.81 58.97 24.94
C VAL A 645 6.03 59.38 24.11
N ALA A 646 5.80 59.73 22.84
CA ALA A 646 6.84 60.27 21.98
C ALA A 646 7.30 61.64 22.49
N VAL A 647 8.62 61.88 22.50
CA VAL A 647 9.22 63.16 22.89
C VAL A 647 9.72 63.87 21.65
N THR A 648 10.60 63.20 20.90
CA THR A 648 11.18 63.71 19.65
C THR A 648 11.81 62.55 18.88
N THR A 649 12.31 62.83 17.68
CA THR A 649 13.01 61.87 16.85
C THR A 649 14.34 62.42 16.36
N GLY A 650 15.24 61.53 15.93
CA GLY A 650 16.57 61.89 15.47
C GLY A 650 17.05 60.90 14.42
N LYS A 651 17.80 61.38 13.43
CA LYS A 651 18.36 60.51 12.38
C LYS A 651 19.66 59.87 12.85
N LEU A 652 19.81 58.58 12.56
CA LEU A 652 21.06 57.87 12.79
C LEU A 652 22.12 58.35 11.80
N THR A 653 23.31 58.64 12.30
CA THR A 653 24.48 58.94 11.46
C THR A 653 24.98 57.70 10.70
N SER A 654 25.95 57.88 9.80
CA SER A 654 26.61 56.77 9.07
C SER A 654 27.18 55.67 9.99
N ASN A 655 27.60 56.04 11.20
CA ASN A 655 28.12 55.13 12.22
C ASN A 655 27.05 54.69 13.25
N GLY A 656 25.77 54.89 12.94
CA GLY A 656 24.64 54.46 13.78
C GLY A 656 24.42 55.31 15.03
N LYS A 657 25.15 56.41 15.21
CA LYS A 657 25.03 57.29 16.39
C LYS A 657 23.77 58.13 16.34
N TYR A 658 23.21 58.43 17.52
CA TYR A 658 22.15 59.40 17.73
C TYR A 658 22.39 60.18 19.03
N ALA A 659 21.78 61.36 19.15
CA ALA A 659 21.80 62.17 20.36
C ALA A 659 20.55 63.05 20.46
N PHE A 660 20.06 63.25 21.69
CA PHE A 660 18.90 64.07 22.01
C PHE A 660 19.24 65.01 23.18
N SER A 661 19.05 66.31 22.97
CA SER A 661 19.08 67.27 24.07
C SER A 661 17.72 67.29 24.77
N ILE A 662 17.70 67.08 26.09
CA ILE A 662 16.49 66.99 26.91
C ILE A 662 16.48 68.15 27.89
N LYS A 663 15.42 68.97 27.86
CA LYS A 663 15.19 70.09 28.78
C LYS A 663 13.78 70.02 29.37
N PRO A 664 13.60 69.36 30.53
CA PRO A 664 12.29 69.26 31.17
C PRO A 664 11.82 70.63 31.68
N THR A 665 10.50 70.84 31.69
CA THR A 665 9.86 72.12 32.09
C THR A 665 9.33 72.10 33.52
N ALA A 666 9.42 70.98 34.23
CA ALA A 666 9.04 70.86 35.64
C ALA A 666 10.05 70.02 36.42
N ARG A 667 10.05 70.19 37.74
CA ARG A 667 10.86 69.36 38.66
C ARG A 667 10.26 67.95 38.76
N GLY A 668 11.09 66.97 39.05
CA GLY A 668 10.67 65.58 39.25
C GLY A 668 11.56 64.56 38.54
N THR A 669 11.08 63.33 38.47
CA THR A 669 11.80 62.20 37.89
C THR A 669 11.17 61.78 36.57
N TYR A 670 11.98 61.76 35.51
CA TYR A 670 11.56 61.39 34.16
C TYR A 670 12.27 60.12 33.71
N THR A 671 11.51 59.14 33.21
CA THR A 671 12.08 57.91 32.66
C THR A 671 12.02 57.96 31.15
N TYR A 672 13.16 57.79 30.48
CA TYR A 672 13.30 57.81 29.02
C TYR A 672 13.75 56.46 28.48
N ARG A 673 13.41 56.17 27.22
CA ARG A 673 14.01 55.10 26.43
C ARG A 673 14.18 55.56 24.99
N VAL A 674 15.04 54.89 24.25
CA VAL A 674 15.14 55.06 22.80
C VAL A 674 14.63 53.80 22.13
N VAL A 675 13.81 54.00 21.10
CA VAL A 675 13.24 52.93 20.28
C VAL A 675 13.72 53.12 18.84
N TRP A 676 14.09 52.02 18.20
CA TRP A 676 14.31 51.94 16.77
C TRP A 676 13.33 50.91 16.19
N LEU A 677 12.59 51.30 15.15
CA LEU A 677 11.56 50.46 14.54
C LEU A 677 12.17 49.48 13.55
N ALA A 678 11.54 48.32 13.38
CA ALA A 678 11.99 47.30 12.43
C ALA A 678 12.07 47.84 11.01
N ASP A 679 12.98 47.29 10.21
CA ASP A 679 13.03 47.52 8.78
C ASP A 679 12.94 46.18 8.01
N ALA A 680 13.38 46.20 6.75
CA ALA A 680 13.32 45.04 5.88
C ALA A 680 14.21 43.89 6.40
N ASP A 681 15.37 44.21 6.98
CA ASP A 681 16.43 43.27 7.30
C ASP A 681 16.51 42.94 8.81
N HIS A 682 16.14 43.88 9.68
CA HIS A 682 16.29 43.76 11.13
C HIS A 682 14.99 44.01 11.89
N GLN A 683 14.82 43.28 12.99
CA GLN A 683 13.69 43.48 13.89
C GLN A 683 13.93 44.70 14.80
N GLY A 684 12.87 45.42 15.14
CA GLY A 684 12.94 46.61 15.99
C GLY A 684 13.54 46.31 17.37
N THR A 685 14.14 47.34 17.98
CA THR A 685 14.86 47.21 19.25
C THR A 685 14.63 48.45 20.11
N GLN A 686 14.84 48.33 21.42
CA GLN A 686 14.71 49.42 22.36
C GLN A 686 15.79 49.34 23.44
N THR A 687 16.18 50.49 23.98
CA THR A 687 17.13 50.54 25.09
C THR A 687 16.47 50.15 26.40
N ALA A 688 17.29 49.75 27.38
CA ALA A 688 16.88 49.87 28.78
C ALA A 688 16.51 51.32 29.13
N SER A 689 15.61 51.48 30.09
CA SER A 689 15.16 52.79 30.55
C SER A 689 16.29 53.56 31.25
N LYS A 690 16.32 54.88 31.07
CA LYS A 690 17.20 55.82 31.77
C LYS A 690 16.38 56.79 32.58
N VAL A 691 16.82 57.08 33.80
CA VAL A 691 16.13 57.95 34.75
C VAL A 691 16.87 59.28 34.84
N LEU A 692 16.15 60.38 34.67
CA LEU A 692 16.61 61.75 34.84
C LEU A 692 15.92 62.39 36.03
N THR A 693 16.70 62.97 36.95
CA THR A 693 16.17 63.75 38.09
C THR A 693 16.33 65.25 37.84
N VAL A 694 15.26 66.02 38.05
CA VAL A 694 15.25 67.47 37.89
C VAL A 694 14.94 68.14 39.22
N SER A 695 15.93 68.84 39.79
CA SER A 695 15.85 69.52 41.09
C SER A 695 15.52 70.99 40.99
#